data_AF-A0A7V0MG79-F1
#
_entry.id   AF-A0A7V0MG79-F1
#
_cell.length_a   1.000
_cell.length_b   1.000
_cell.length_c   1.000
_cell.angle_alpha   90.00
_cell.angle_beta   90.00
_cell.angle_gamma   90.00
#
_symmetry.space_group_name_H-M   'P 1'
#
loop_
_entity.id
_entity.type
_entity.pdbx_description
1 polymer ?
#
loop_
_entity_poly.entity_id
_entity_poly.type
_entity_poly.pdbx_seq_one_letter_code
_entity_poly.pdbx_strand_id
1 'polypeptide(L)'
;MFKKMMFLVSAVLVLAITSNVLGFVEWRGSTNTDWMNTGNWFNGLLPASDDMAYLRCDNWIANQPTISAGQNAVCKDLRINPAWNSPGFSRLTVNGGTLDCYQTIYISFGGKSGNDAEIILNSGTVTAMAQTVVGKDDSFGTLIINGGTFNAEMLEIPYSSGTPTAGGRVDVNDGILNVTGINITDDLGLIRIGEGILAMEGEHVLELQNLILAGRIVPLEAGDILQVSFDTVVPGKTTVIVGDPAQQTTAYKPQPCDGEDIFWSESGLTLTWLPGYWANSHNIYFGTDFNDVNQRDVGVFRGSQEPNSYGPVNVEFDTTYYWAIDEVNDSNGDVWSGNVWSFYVLPAHVKEKEPIVGAIRWDGWWHGNLWQEHLEPSQYHNRLPFYTTWNGSIPIVEGDAQSVTDQEILYAHDALMDYWAFCWYYPQSWPGADSYNYGWKNYLASSHKFDINFCLLIQVAHIGTVSQWPSMIDTFIDFFKEPTYQTVCNGRPLMYIFSAIDLESHFGSASAARDALDDLRDAAVAEGLELPYIVALAWNASDGAYCVNNFGCDAISAYTMPDFSGSNQEYPYSVMATANVNFWNACKNLGKKVIPIVNIGWDNRPRRPDYAGDGPWYTEPTMTEWRNHLETALDWNENYPDIAEANAVLIYAWNETDEGGWLHPTISEGSARLDTMGELLTLRTYDLDGDEVICWGDLAVIHQNWLGEGSGDFNNDGIVNLLDFAEFALELDCD
;
A
#
# COMPACT_ATOMS: atom_id res chain seq x y z
N MET A 1 14.92 90.64 -1.67
CA MET A 1 14.99 89.65 -0.57
C MET A 1 14.62 88.26 -1.12
N PHE A 2 15.28 87.84 -2.21
CA PHE A 2 14.98 86.64 -3.02
C PHE A 2 16.10 85.60 -2.86
N LYS A 3 16.42 85.21 -1.63
CA LYS A 3 17.47 84.22 -1.33
C LYS A 3 17.19 83.30 -0.13
N LYS A 4 15.94 83.20 0.32
CA LYS A 4 15.57 82.35 1.49
C LYS A 4 14.36 81.43 1.27
N MET A 5 13.95 81.20 0.03
CA MET A 5 12.79 80.35 -0.29
C MET A 5 13.12 79.22 -1.27
N MET A 6 14.35 78.71 -1.20
CA MET A 6 14.83 77.60 -2.06
C MET A 6 15.56 76.50 -1.28
N PHE A 7 15.37 76.44 0.04
CA PHE A 7 16.00 75.41 0.91
C PHE A 7 15.00 74.59 1.72
N LEU A 8 13.70 74.84 1.60
CA LEU A 8 12.67 74.03 2.29
C LEU A 8 12.06 72.92 1.43
N VAL A 9 12.29 72.93 0.11
CA VAL A 9 11.83 71.85 -0.79
C VAL A 9 12.92 70.78 -1.00
N SER A 10 14.18 71.07 -0.64
CA SER A 10 15.30 70.11 -0.72
C SER A 10 15.58 69.35 0.57
N ALA A 11 14.96 69.73 1.69
CA ALA A 11 15.10 69.03 2.97
C ALA A 11 14.00 67.99 3.23
N VAL A 12 12.83 68.14 2.59
CA VAL A 12 11.72 67.18 2.67
C VAL A 12 11.79 66.15 1.51
N LEU A 13 12.48 66.45 0.42
CA LEU A 13 12.73 65.49 -0.68
C LEU A 13 14.02 64.66 -0.54
N VAL A 14 14.82 64.85 0.52
CA VAL A 14 15.99 64.01 0.84
C VAL A 14 15.70 63.02 1.99
N LEU A 15 14.47 63.03 2.53
CA LEU A 15 13.98 62.04 3.50
C LEU A 15 12.88 61.13 2.93
N ALA A 16 12.66 61.17 1.60
CA ALA A 16 11.67 60.36 0.90
C ALA A 16 12.27 59.65 -0.34
N ILE A 17 13.56 59.29 -0.26
CA ILE A 17 14.20 58.34 -1.17
C ILE A 17 14.99 57.32 -0.35
N THR A 18 14.31 56.62 0.55
CA THR A 18 14.69 55.23 0.87
C THR A 18 13.67 54.36 0.16
N SER A 19 13.96 54.13 -1.12
CA SER A 19 13.66 52.89 -1.83
C SER A 19 12.61 51.97 -1.18
N ASN A 20 11.40 51.96 -1.75
CA ASN A 20 10.63 50.74 -1.90
C ASN A 20 11.42 49.76 -2.78
N VAL A 21 12.43 49.12 -2.20
CA VAL A 21 13.17 47.99 -2.76
C VAL A 21 12.98 46.89 -1.74
N LEU A 22 12.37 45.78 -2.17
CA LEU A 22 12.06 44.58 -1.38
C LEU A 22 13.05 44.38 -0.22
N GLY A 23 12.59 44.58 1.01
CA GLY A 23 13.40 44.63 2.23
C GLY A 23 13.88 43.24 2.65
N PHE A 24 14.93 42.75 1.99
CA PHE A 24 15.67 41.59 2.46
C PHE A 24 17.00 42.03 3.08
N VAL A 25 17.37 41.38 4.18
CA VAL A 25 18.64 41.58 4.88
C VAL A 25 19.45 40.30 4.72
N GLU A 26 20.62 40.44 4.11
CA GLU A 26 21.42 39.30 3.64
C GLU A 26 22.61 39.05 4.56
N TRP A 27 22.76 37.81 5.02
CA TRP A 27 23.92 37.35 5.78
C TRP A 27 25.15 37.25 4.88
N ARG A 28 26.24 37.86 5.31
CA ARG A 28 27.57 37.84 4.67
C ARG A 28 28.61 37.10 5.49
N GLY A 29 28.38 36.90 6.79
CA GLY A 29 29.33 36.22 7.69
C GLY A 29 30.72 36.85 7.68
N SER A 30 30.83 38.17 7.50
CA SER A 30 32.11 38.83 7.22
C SER A 30 33.01 38.99 8.44
N THR A 31 32.47 38.93 9.66
CA THR A 31 33.21 39.19 10.90
C THR A 31 33.35 37.92 11.75
N ASN A 32 32.23 37.27 12.09
CA ASN A 32 32.17 36.07 12.92
C ASN A 32 30.80 35.36 12.71
N THR A 33 30.45 34.39 13.54
CA THR A 33 29.18 33.65 13.44
C THR A 33 28.01 34.33 14.16
N ASP A 34 28.24 35.36 14.97
CA ASP A 34 27.22 35.95 15.85
C ASP A 34 26.10 36.64 15.05
N TRP A 35 24.86 36.13 15.16
CA TRP A 35 23.67 36.70 14.51
C TRP A 35 23.48 38.18 14.83
N MET A 36 23.78 38.59 16.06
CA MET A 36 23.55 39.95 16.54
C MET A 36 24.66 40.94 16.16
N ASN A 37 25.73 40.47 15.50
CA ASN A 37 26.78 41.33 15.01
C ASN A 37 26.38 41.93 13.66
N THR A 38 26.09 43.23 13.65
CA THR A 38 25.73 43.98 12.44
C THR A 38 26.77 43.85 11.32
N GLY A 39 28.05 43.69 11.66
CA GLY A 39 29.12 43.48 10.68
C GLY A 39 29.01 42.20 9.86
N ASN A 40 28.12 41.27 10.22
CA ASN A 40 27.84 40.06 9.44
C ASN A 40 26.70 40.23 8.45
N TRP A 41 25.96 41.32 8.49
CA TRP A 41 24.81 41.57 7.62
C TRP A 41 25.12 42.64 6.57
N PHE A 42 24.53 42.49 5.39
CA PHE A 42 24.64 43.48 4.33
C PHE A 42 24.17 44.86 4.82
N ASN A 43 24.97 45.90 4.55
CA ASN A 43 24.78 47.27 5.04
C ASN A 43 24.79 47.46 6.58
N GLY A 44 25.17 46.46 7.37
CA GLY A 44 25.24 46.62 8.82
C GLY A 44 23.88 46.63 9.51
N LEU A 45 22.83 46.10 8.87
CA LEU A 45 21.47 46.08 9.40
C LEU A 45 21.15 44.69 9.95
N LEU A 46 20.64 44.62 11.18
CA LEU A 46 20.05 43.38 11.69
C LEU A 46 18.65 43.23 11.06
N PRO A 47 18.21 41.99 10.77
CA PRO A 47 16.82 41.75 10.36
C PRO A 47 15.84 42.23 11.44
N ALA A 48 14.79 42.93 11.01
CA ALA A 48 13.63 43.28 11.81
C ALA A 48 12.44 42.34 11.53
N SER A 49 11.36 42.47 12.31
CA SER A 49 10.16 41.61 12.21
C SER A 49 9.42 41.68 10.87
N ASP A 50 9.69 42.71 10.06
CA ASP A 50 9.14 42.92 8.72
C ASP A 50 10.13 42.62 7.59
N ASP A 51 11.38 42.28 7.92
CA ASP A 51 12.44 41.99 6.97
C ASP A 51 12.53 40.50 6.59
N MET A 52 12.92 40.23 5.35
CA MET A 52 13.27 38.88 4.93
C MET A 52 14.75 38.61 5.22
N ALA A 53 15.06 37.68 6.13
CA ALA A 53 16.43 37.28 6.45
C ALA A 53 16.92 36.21 5.46
N TYR A 54 18.00 36.50 4.75
CA TYR A 54 18.57 35.63 3.71
C TYR A 54 19.93 35.08 4.14
N LEU A 55 20.03 33.75 4.28
CA LEU A 55 21.28 33.06 4.59
C LEU A 55 21.84 32.39 3.33
N ARG A 56 22.73 33.08 2.63
CA ARG A 56 23.34 32.56 1.39
C ARG A 56 24.42 31.49 1.64
N CYS A 57 24.57 30.63 0.64
CA CYS A 57 25.44 29.46 0.64
C CYS A 57 26.72 29.64 -0.19
N ASP A 58 27.04 30.88 -0.57
CA ASP A 58 28.17 31.12 -1.46
C ASP A 58 29.47 30.59 -0.82
N ASN A 59 30.30 29.87 -1.59
CA ASN A 59 31.53 29.20 -1.13
C ASN A 59 32.56 30.10 -0.40
N TRP A 60 32.35 31.42 -0.38
CA TRP A 60 33.20 32.40 0.30
C TRP A 60 32.63 32.86 1.67
N ILE A 61 31.43 32.43 2.06
CA ILE A 61 30.85 32.75 3.38
C ILE A 61 31.42 31.77 4.42
N ALA A 62 32.51 32.20 5.05
CA ALA A 62 33.25 31.37 6.01
C ALA A 62 32.54 31.20 7.37
N ASN A 63 31.71 32.17 7.78
CA ASN A 63 31.06 32.18 9.08
C ASN A 63 29.55 31.98 8.93
N GLN A 64 29.07 30.76 9.18
CA GLN A 64 27.65 30.44 9.24
C GLN A 64 27.02 31.00 10.53
N PRO A 65 25.78 31.50 10.50
CA PRO A 65 25.17 32.19 11.62
C PRO A 65 24.89 31.29 12.83
N THR A 66 25.12 31.85 14.01
CA THR A 66 24.83 31.26 15.32
C THR A 66 24.00 32.23 16.17
N ILE A 67 22.93 31.74 16.77
CA ILE A 67 22.15 32.45 17.80
C ILE A 67 22.52 31.84 19.16
N SER A 68 23.12 32.65 20.03
CA SER A 68 23.60 32.22 21.35
C SER A 68 22.57 32.51 22.45
N ALA A 69 22.74 31.86 23.61
CA ALA A 69 21.92 32.12 24.79
C ALA A 69 21.81 33.63 25.13
N GLY A 70 20.59 34.08 25.41
CA GLY A 70 20.29 35.48 25.73
C GLY A 70 20.16 36.42 24.52
N GLN A 71 20.32 35.91 23.30
CA GLN A 71 20.06 36.68 22.08
C GLN A 71 18.61 36.51 21.63
N ASN A 72 18.07 37.56 20.98
CA ASN A 72 16.75 37.55 20.37
C ASN A 72 16.85 38.00 18.92
N ALA A 73 16.72 37.04 18.01
CA ALA A 73 16.66 37.25 16.57
C ALA A 73 15.20 37.33 16.10
N VAL A 74 14.92 38.21 15.14
CA VAL A 74 13.59 38.36 14.55
C VAL A 74 13.68 38.46 13.04
N CYS A 75 12.69 37.96 12.32
CA CYS A 75 12.52 38.20 10.89
C CYS A 75 11.06 37.98 10.46
N LYS A 76 10.66 38.53 9.32
CA LYS A 76 9.39 38.17 8.69
C LYS A 76 9.44 36.77 8.07
N ASP A 77 10.41 36.58 7.17
CA ASP A 77 10.70 35.30 6.54
C ASP A 77 12.17 34.96 6.77
N LEU A 78 12.46 33.69 7.07
CA LEU A 78 13.82 33.18 7.06
C LEU A 78 14.00 32.31 5.82
N ARG A 79 14.99 32.64 4.99
CA ARG A 79 15.33 31.84 3.80
C ARG A 79 16.76 31.37 3.89
N ILE A 80 16.93 30.07 4.07
CA ILE A 80 18.23 29.43 4.16
C ILE A 80 18.53 28.78 2.81
N ASN A 81 19.66 29.15 2.23
CA ASN A 81 20.09 28.73 0.90
C ASN A 81 19.05 28.92 -0.24
N PRO A 82 18.53 30.14 -0.47
CA PRO A 82 17.70 30.39 -1.64
C PRO A 82 18.57 30.50 -2.92
N ALA A 83 18.78 29.40 -3.64
CA ALA A 83 19.75 29.34 -4.75
C ALA A 83 19.12 28.90 -6.09
N TRP A 84 19.24 29.75 -7.12
CA TRP A 84 18.73 29.49 -8.47
C TRP A 84 19.82 29.11 -9.48
N ASN A 85 21.08 29.47 -9.22
CA ASN A 85 22.14 29.45 -10.24
C ASN A 85 23.42 28.68 -9.85
N SER A 86 23.64 28.31 -8.58
CA SER A 86 24.83 27.55 -8.16
C SER A 86 24.54 26.70 -6.91
N PRO A 87 24.95 25.41 -6.90
CA PRO A 87 24.80 24.53 -5.73
C PRO A 87 25.64 25.02 -4.55
N GLY A 88 25.18 24.77 -3.34
CA GLY A 88 25.85 25.18 -2.10
C GLY A 88 25.13 24.70 -0.85
N PHE A 89 25.71 24.98 0.32
CA PHE A 89 25.17 24.61 1.63
C PHE A 89 25.16 25.79 2.60
N SER A 90 24.07 25.96 3.35
CA SER A 90 23.95 26.96 4.43
C SER A 90 23.42 26.33 5.71
N ARG A 91 23.90 26.81 6.86
CA ARG A 91 23.51 26.34 8.19
C ARG A 91 23.15 27.49 9.10
N LEU A 92 22.07 27.38 9.85
CA LEU A 92 21.82 28.17 11.05
C LEU A 92 21.95 27.28 12.30
N THR A 93 22.68 27.75 13.32
CA THR A 93 22.77 27.04 14.61
C THR A 93 22.22 27.89 15.76
N VAL A 94 21.37 27.29 16.60
CA VAL A 94 20.75 27.96 17.76
C VAL A 94 21.16 27.23 19.05
N ASN A 95 21.84 27.95 19.95
CA ASN A 95 22.46 27.43 21.18
C ASN A 95 21.88 28.06 22.47
N GLY A 96 20.60 28.45 22.48
CA GLY A 96 19.91 28.89 23.70
C GLY A 96 19.12 30.21 23.62
N GLY A 97 19.21 30.97 22.52
CA GLY A 97 18.48 32.23 22.32
C GLY A 97 17.07 32.02 21.73
N THR A 98 16.46 33.09 21.24
CA THR A 98 15.19 33.05 20.49
C THR A 98 15.37 33.46 19.04
N LEU A 99 14.61 32.81 18.15
CA LEU A 99 14.35 33.26 16.78
C LEU A 99 12.84 33.30 16.54
N ASP A 100 12.28 34.49 16.40
CA ASP A 100 10.88 34.68 16.05
C ASP A 100 10.75 35.04 14.56
N CYS A 101 10.29 34.07 13.77
CA CYS A 101 9.96 34.22 12.36
C CYS A 101 8.44 34.41 12.21
N TYR A 102 8.01 35.62 11.84
CA TYR A 102 6.60 36.00 11.83
C TYR A 102 5.78 35.39 10.68
N GLN A 103 6.43 34.75 9.70
CA GLN A 103 5.79 34.01 8.62
C GLN A 103 6.49 32.67 8.40
N THR A 104 7.30 32.56 7.34
CA THR A 104 7.81 31.27 6.87
C THR A 104 9.29 31.10 7.14
N ILE A 105 9.67 29.93 7.65
CA ILE A 105 11.04 29.43 7.60
C ILE A 105 11.17 28.48 6.40
N TYR A 106 12.04 28.80 5.45
CA TYR A 106 12.42 27.93 4.35
C TYR A 106 13.81 27.35 4.62
N ILE A 107 13.87 26.06 4.88
CA ILE A 107 15.11 25.29 4.99
C ILE A 107 15.40 24.69 3.61
N SER A 108 16.16 25.45 2.84
CA SER A 108 16.44 25.21 1.42
C SER A 108 15.26 25.55 0.51
N PHE A 109 15.57 26.20 -0.60
CA PHE A 109 14.60 26.60 -1.62
C PHE A 109 15.30 26.90 -2.95
N GLY A 110 14.97 26.13 -4.00
CA GLY A 110 15.45 26.42 -5.36
C GLY A 110 15.29 25.26 -6.35
N GLY A 111 15.24 25.57 -7.65
CA GLY A 111 15.01 24.60 -8.73
C GLY A 111 16.27 23.91 -9.28
N LYS A 112 17.24 23.57 -8.42
CA LYS A 112 18.42 22.76 -8.80
C LYS A 112 18.86 21.85 -7.65
N SER A 113 19.21 20.61 -7.99
CA SER A 113 19.76 19.63 -7.06
C SER A 113 21.13 20.06 -6.49
N GLY A 114 21.37 19.71 -5.22
CA GLY A 114 22.59 20.07 -4.47
C GLY A 114 22.54 21.46 -3.81
N ASN A 115 21.37 22.07 -3.72
CA ASN A 115 21.10 23.20 -2.85
C ASN A 115 20.58 22.66 -1.53
N ASP A 116 21.45 22.54 -0.53
CA ASP A 116 21.07 21.93 0.75
C ASP A 116 21.11 22.99 1.85
N ALA A 117 20.23 22.88 2.84
CA ALA A 117 20.27 23.77 3.98
C ALA A 117 19.91 23.03 5.25
N GLU A 118 20.40 23.54 6.37
CA GLU A 118 19.98 23.02 7.66
C GLU A 118 19.82 24.06 8.77
N ILE A 119 18.95 23.73 9.71
CA ILE A 119 18.88 24.35 11.02
C ILE A 119 19.26 23.31 12.06
N ILE A 120 20.21 23.65 12.94
CA ILE A 120 20.51 22.89 14.14
C ILE A 120 20.06 23.69 15.36
N LEU A 121 19.06 23.18 16.07
CA LEU A 121 18.61 23.71 17.35
C LEU A 121 19.18 22.85 18.49
N ASN A 122 20.19 23.35 19.18
CA ASN A 122 20.79 22.67 20.35
C ASN A 122 20.10 23.04 21.67
N SER A 123 19.57 24.25 21.76
CA SER A 123 18.73 24.74 22.87
C SER A 123 18.13 26.10 22.50
N GLY A 124 17.16 26.59 23.29
CA GLY A 124 16.47 27.86 23.04
C GLY A 124 15.13 27.64 22.34
N THR A 125 14.63 28.67 21.65
CA THR A 125 13.32 28.62 20.99
C THR A 125 13.41 29.17 19.58
N VAL A 126 12.91 28.42 18.60
CA VAL A 126 12.67 28.89 17.24
C VAL A 126 11.17 28.82 16.96
N THR A 127 10.59 29.90 16.46
CA THR A 127 9.15 29.97 16.18
C THR A 127 8.94 30.42 14.74
N ALA A 128 8.27 29.61 13.94
CA ALA A 128 7.68 29.97 12.66
C ALA A 128 6.18 30.14 12.84
N MET A 129 5.67 31.37 12.75
CA MET A 129 4.28 31.66 13.07
C MET A 129 3.26 31.23 11.99
N ALA A 130 3.71 30.80 10.81
CA ALA A 130 2.81 30.32 9.74
C ALA A 130 3.22 28.94 9.22
N GLN A 131 4.41 28.81 8.66
CA GLN A 131 4.85 27.54 8.10
C GLN A 131 6.36 27.34 8.19
N THR A 132 6.77 26.09 8.30
CA THR A 132 8.16 25.67 8.10
C THR A 132 8.21 24.70 6.94
N VAL A 133 9.00 25.05 5.92
CA VAL A 133 9.19 24.24 4.74
C VAL A 133 10.58 23.63 4.78
N VAL A 134 10.65 22.31 4.78
CA VAL A 134 11.91 21.55 4.86
C VAL A 134 12.16 20.89 3.52
N GLY A 135 12.96 21.55 2.68
CA GLY A 135 13.16 21.17 1.29
C GLY A 135 12.02 21.71 0.43
N LYS A 136 12.35 22.65 -0.47
CA LYS A 136 11.39 23.19 -1.43
C LYS A 136 11.85 23.02 -2.87
N ASP A 137 10.95 22.57 -3.74
CA ASP A 137 11.17 22.27 -5.15
C ASP A 137 12.23 21.15 -5.35
N ASP A 138 13.45 21.47 -5.83
CA ASP A 138 14.51 20.50 -6.13
C ASP A 138 15.66 20.54 -5.12
N SER A 139 15.39 21.00 -3.89
CA SER A 139 16.39 21.28 -2.85
C SER A 139 16.16 20.44 -1.60
N PHE A 140 17.24 20.01 -0.91
CA PHE A 140 17.12 19.17 0.30
C PHE A 140 17.23 20.00 1.57
N GLY A 141 16.19 19.98 2.41
CA GLY A 141 16.19 20.65 3.70
C GLY A 141 16.45 19.69 4.86
N THR A 142 17.13 20.15 5.91
CA THR A 142 17.26 19.39 7.16
C THR A 142 17.00 20.25 8.40
N LEU A 143 16.06 19.83 9.23
CA LEU A 143 15.86 20.39 10.57
C LEU A 143 16.36 19.39 11.60
N ILE A 144 17.28 19.80 12.48
CA ILE A 144 17.81 18.96 13.56
C ILE A 144 17.53 19.65 14.89
N ILE A 145 16.83 18.95 15.78
CA ILE A 145 16.49 19.42 17.13
C ILE A 145 17.21 18.51 18.12
N ASN A 146 18.31 19.00 18.70
CA ASN A 146 19.08 18.34 19.75
C ASN A 146 18.67 18.82 21.16
N GLY A 147 17.63 19.64 21.28
CA GLY A 147 17.17 20.24 22.54
C GLY A 147 16.45 21.57 22.32
N GLY A 148 15.73 22.08 23.32
CA GLY A 148 14.95 23.33 23.19
C GLY A 148 13.58 23.11 22.52
N THR A 149 13.02 24.16 21.94
CA THR A 149 11.66 24.13 21.36
C THR A 149 11.64 24.75 19.96
N PHE A 150 11.18 23.98 18.99
CA PHE A 150 10.85 24.47 17.65
C PHE A 150 9.32 24.51 17.51
N ASN A 151 8.75 25.66 17.16
CA ASN A 151 7.32 25.81 16.91
C ASN A 151 7.09 26.12 15.43
N ALA A 152 6.20 25.38 14.78
CA ALA A 152 5.65 25.70 13.47
C ALA A 152 4.14 25.58 13.55
N GLU A 153 3.37 26.44 12.87
CA GLU A 153 1.93 26.17 12.73
C GLU A 153 1.74 25.01 11.75
N MET A 154 2.30 25.11 10.54
CA MET A 154 2.24 24.04 9.54
C MET A 154 3.65 23.60 9.12
N LEU A 155 3.90 22.29 9.05
CA LEU A 155 5.19 21.69 8.67
C LEU A 155 5.07 20.96 7.33
N GLU A 156 5.83 21.40 6.32
CA GLU A 156 5.85 20.77 4.98
C GLU A 156 7.19 20.09 4.69
N ILE A 157 7.14 18.83 4.26
CA ILE A 157 8.35 18.01 4.02
C ILE A 157 8.15 17.06 2.83
N PRO A 158 8.87 17.25 1.71
CA PRO A 158 9.21 18.55 1.17
C PRO A 158 7.94 19.31 0.73
N TYR A 159 8.10 20.50 0.16
CA TYR A 159 7.02 21.21 -0.53
C TYR A 159 7.42 21.50 -1.97
N SER A 160 6.55 21.25 -2.94
CA SER A 160 6.79 21.60 -4.35
C SER A 160 5.50 21.95 -5.08
N SER A 161 5.56 22.90 -6.01
CA SER A 161 4.44 23.19 -6.93
C SER A 161 4.38 22.24 -8.14
N GLY A 162 5.31 21.28 -8.23
CA GLY A 162 5.38 20.21 -9.23
C GLY A 162 5.97 18.94 -8.61
N THR A 163 6.43 17.98 -9.40
CA THR A 163 7.08 16.77 -8.87
C THR A 163 8.46 17.12 -8.30
N PRO A 164 8.67 17.05 -6.97
CA PRO A 164 9.97 17.32 -6.36
C PRO A 164 11.01 16.28 -6.77
N THR A 165 12.26 16.71 -6.95
CA THR A 165 13.40 15.80 -7.22
C THR A 165 14.35 15.67 -6.03
N ALA A 166 14.06 16.37 -4.92
CA ALA A 166 14.78 16.30 -3.66
C ALA A 166 13.82 16.41 -2.48
N GLY A 167 14.16 15.72 -1.39
CA GLY A 167 13.31 15.56 -0.22
C GLY A 167 13.55 16.55 0.91
N GLY A 168 13.10 16.17 2.10
CA GLY A 168 13.32 16.92 3.32
C GLY A 168 13.40 15.98 4.52
N ARG A 169 14.16 16.38 5.54
CA ARG A 169 14.30 15.57 6.76
C ARG A 169 14.20 16.40 8.03
N VAL A 170 13.44 15.91 8.99
CA VAL A 170 13.37 16.45 10.34
C VAL A 170 13.86 15.40 11.33
N ASP A 171 14.86 15.74 12.13
CA ASP A 171 15.44 14.89 13.17
C ASP A 171 15.12 15.51 14.54
N VAL A 172 14.26 14.87 15.32
CA VAL A 172 13.90 15.28 16.69
C VAL A 172 14.70 14.42 17.68
N ASN A 173 15.99 14.71 17.79
CA ASN A 173 16.93 13.93 18.60
C ASN A 173 16.65 14.10 20.12
N ASP A 174 16.29 15.31 20.54
CA ASP A 174 15.86 15.72 21.89
C ASP A 174 15.01 17.00 21.74
N GLY A 175 14.49 17.57 22.82
CA GLY A 175 13.67 18.80 22.79
C GLY A 175 12.25 18.55 22.26
N ILE A 176 11.58 19.63 21.82
CA ILE A 176 10.17 19.58 21.41
C ILE A 176 9.99 20.25 20.05
N LEU A 177 9.38 19.53 19.12
CA LEU A 177 8.81 20.05 17.88
C LEU A 177 7.29 20.20 18.05
N ASN A 178 6.81 21.44 18.16
CA ASN A 178 5.39 21.75 18.20
C ASN A 178 4.86 22.08 16.80
N VAL A 179 3.76 21.44 16.42
CA VAL A 179 3.04 21.66 15.16
C VAL A 179 1.53 21.75 15.36
N THR A 180 0.83 22.39 14.44
CA THR A 180 -0.65 22.33 14.31
C THR A 180 -1.06 21.45 13.12
N GLY A 181 -0.19 21.30 12.11
CA GLY A 181 -0.41 20.47 10.93
C GLY A 181 0.90 19.93 10.34
N ILE A 182 0.86 18.72 9.78
CA ILE A 182 1.98 18.10 9.07
C ILE A 182 1.51 17.75 7.66
N ASN A 183 2.30 18.09 6.65
CA ASN A 183 2.07 17.71 5.27
C ASN A 183 3.35 17.10 4.68
N ILE A 184 3.30 15.80 4.37
CA ILE A 184 4.41 15.06 3.75
C ILE A 184 3.95 14.66 2.35
N THR A 185 4.39 15.41 1.33
CA THR A 185 3.76 15.38 0.00
C THR A 185 4.28 14.31 -0.96
N ASP A 186 5.32 13.55 -0.58
CA ASP A 186 5.96 12.53 -1.41
C ASP A 186 6.69 11.45 -0.57
N ASP A 187 7.35 10.49 -1.24
CA ASP A 187 8.24 9.50 -0.61
C ASP A 187 9.61 10.05 -0.16
N LEU A 188 9.88 11.33 -0.39
CA LEU A 188 11.18 11.95 -0.14
C LEU A 188 11.21 12.74 1.18
N GLY A 189 10.07 12.93 1.83
CA GLY A 189 9.94 13.54 3.16
C GLY A 189 10.00 12.54 4.31
N LEU A 190 10.76 12.86 5.36
CA LEU A 190 10.92 11.99 6.53
C LEU A 190 11.04 12.76 7.85
N ILE A 191 10.35 12.28 8.89
CA ILE A 191 10.56 12.69 10.29
C ILE A 191 11.17 11.52 11.05
N ARG A 192 12.22 11.78 11.84
CA ARG A 192 12.88 10.81 12.71
C ARG A 192 12.82 11.26 14.15
N ILE A 193 12.38 10.37 15.05
CA ILE A 193 12.18 10.67 16.47
C ILE A 193 13.19 9.90 17.31
N GLY A 194 14.00 10.63 18.09
CA GLY A 194 14.87 10.08 19.13
C GLY A 194 14.26 10.31 20.51
N GLU A 195 15.05 10.82 21.45
CA GLU A 195 14.61 11.13 22.83
C GLU A 195 13.71 12.39 22.91
N GLY A 196 13.50 13.08 21.78
CA GLY A 196 12.68 14.27 21.71
C GLY A 196 11.19 13.99 21.48
N ILE A 197 10.40 15.06 21.46
CA ILE A 197 8.94 15.00 21.37
C ILE A 197 8.48 15.71 20.10
N LEU A 198 7.77 14.99 19.23
CA LEU A 198 6.88 15.62 18.25
C LEU A 198 5.50 15.82 18.90
N ALA A 199 5.00 17.04 18.94
CA ALA A 199 3.75 17.40 19.60
C ALA A 199 2.82 18.18 18.65
N MET A 200 1.68 17.59 18.32
CA MET A 200 0.65 18.15 17.45
C MET A 200 -0.53 18.66 18.28
N GLU A 201 -0.95 19.90 18.06
CA GLU A 201 -2.09 20.51 18.77
C GLU A 201 -3.39 19.76 18.44
N GLY A 202 -4.15 19.34 19.46
CA GLY A 202 -5.40 18.58 19.28
C GLY A 202 -5.24 17.06 19.29
N GLU A 203 -6.34 16.36 19.04
CA GLU A 203 -6.43 14.88 19.03
C GLU A 203 -6.26 14.35 17.60
N HIS A 204 -5.07 13.86 17.30
CA HIS A 204 -4.58 13.46 15.98
C HIS A 204 -3.88 12.09 16.02
N VAL A 205 -4.30 11.21 16.95
CA VAL A 205 -3.65 9.89 17.18
C VAL A 205 -3.62 9.06 15.90
N LEU A 206 -4.76 8.93 15.23
CA LEU A 206 -4.88 8.15 13.99
C LEU A 206 -4.05 8.73 12.84
N GLU A 207 -4.05 10.06 12.68
CA GLU A 207 -3.27 10.75 11.66
C GLU A 207 -1.77 10.48 11.81
N LEU A 208 -1.24 10.62 13.03
CA LEU A 208 0.18 10.36 13.30
C LEU A 208 0.52 8.86 13.24
N GLN A 209 -0.38 7.96 13.63
CA GLN A 209 -0.21 6.52 13.47
C GLN A 209 -0.12 6.12 12.00
N ASN A 210 -0.98 6.66 11.14
CA ASN A 210 -0.95 6.40 9.71
C ASN A 210 0.38 6.86 9.08
N LEU A 211 0.92 8.00 9.50
CA LEU A 211 2.24 8.46 9.05
C LEU A 211 3.38 7.56 9.53
N ILE A 212 3.27 6.95 10.72
CA ILE A 212 4.24 5.96 11.20
C ILE A 212 4.16 4.67 10.37
N LEU A 213 2.95 4.17 10.12
CA LEU A 213 2.71 2.96 9.32
C LEU A 213 3.18 3.13 7.87
N ALA A 214 2.97 4.31 7.28
CA ALA A 214 3.47 4.67 5.96
C ALA A 214 4.99 4.91 5.91
N GLY A 215 5.72 4.71 7.02
CA GLY A 215 7.17 4.91 7.09
C GLY A 215 7.63 6.37 6.97
N ARG A 216 6.72 7.34 7.19
CA ARG A 216 7.01 8.79 7.11
C ARG A 216 7.47 9.37 8.44
N ILE A 217 7.08 8.75 9.54
CA ILE A 217 7.62 9.01 10.88
C ILE A 217 8.25 7.71 11.38
N VAL A 218 9.56 7.73 11.63
CA VAL A 218 10.31 6.54 12.03
C VAL A 218 11.15 6.83 13.27
N PRO A 219 11.53 5.81 14.07
CA PRO A 219 12.52 6.00 15.11
C PRO A 219 13.87 6.41 14.51
N LEU A 220 14.62 7.24 15.24
CA LEU A 220 15.96 7.66 14.84
C LEU A 220 16.94 6.48 14.90
N GLU A 221 16.83 5.65 15.94
CA GLU A 221 17.63 4.44 16.13
C GLU A 221 16.83 3.19 15.72
N ALA A 222 17.49 2.29 15.00
CA ALA A 222 16.85 1.06 14.52
C ALA A 222 16.51 0.13 15.69
N GLY A 223 15.23 -0.17 15.87
CA GLY A 223 14.71 -1.07 16.91
C GLY A 223 13.90 -0.37 18.00
N ASP A 224 13.93 0.95 18.08
CA ASP A 224 13.05 1.70 18.97
C ASP A 224 11.60 1.64 18.49
N ILE A 225 10.66 1.74 19.43
CA ILE A 225 9.23 1.74 19.16
C ILE A 225 8.70 3.15 19.42
N LEU A 226 8.01 3.71 18.43
CA LEU A 226 7.32 4.98 18.60
C LEU A 226 5.98 4.77 19.31
N GLN A 227 5.70 5.63 20.29
CA GLN A 227 4.43 5.69 20.98
C GLN A 227 3.70 6.96 20.59
N VAL A 228 2.42 6.83 20.21
CA VAL A 228 1.51 7.94 19.94
C VAL A 228 0.49 8.03 21.07
N SER A 229 0.33 9.21 21.68
CA SER A 229 -0.64 9.41 22.75
C SER A 229 -1.21 10.82 22.75
N PHE A 230 -2.51 10.95 23.05
CA PHE A 230 -3.17 12.24 23.26
C PHE A 230 -3.25 12.58 24.74
N ASP A 231 -3.02 13.85 25.08
CA ASP A 231 -3.17 14.43 26.42
C ASP A 231 -2.34 13.76 27.54
N THR A 232 -1.41 12.88 27.17
CA THR A 232 -0.66 12.03 28.11
C THR A 232 0.72 12.61 28.42
N VAL A 233 1.49 12.96 27.37
CA VAL A 233 2.84 13.52 27.52
C VAL A 233 2.80 15.06 27.60
N VAL A 234 2.00 15.69 26.73
CA VAL A 234 1.80 17.13 26.70
C VAL A 234 0.29 17.42 26.68
N PRO A 235 -0.25 18.13 27.69
CA PRO A 235 -1.68 18.40 27.76
C PRO A 235 -2.22 19.13 26.53
N GLY A 236 -3.39 18.70 26.04
CA GLY A 236 -4.06 19.24 24.86
C GLY A 236 -3.42 18.89 23.51
N LYS A 237 -2.41 18.01 23.50
CA LYS A 237 -1.67 17.64 22.29
C LYS A 237 -1.57 16.13 22.10
N THR A 238 -1.50 15.72 20.84
CA THR A 238 -1.07 14.39 20.44
C THR A 238 0.44 14.39 20.30
N THR A 239 1.11 13.40 20.89
CA THR A 239 2.56 13.33 20.95
C THR A 239 3.08 12.04 20.36
N VAL A 240 4.22 12.12 19.66
CA VAL A 240 5.04 10.99 19.24
C VAL A 240 6.37 11.06 19.96
N ILE A 241 6.71 9.99 20.68
CA ILE A 241 7.96 9.84 21.42
C ILE A 241 8.55 8.45 21.16
N VAL A 242 9.86 8.26 21.42
CA VAL A 242 10.39 6.91 21.64
C VAL A 242 9.82 6.39 22.96
N GLY A 243 9.16 5.24 22.94
CA GLY A 243 8.59 4.63 24.13
C GLY A 243 9.66 4.03 25.05
N ASP A 244 9.49 4.13 26.36
CA ASP A 244 10.30 3.39 27.34
C ASP A 244 9.77 1.95 27.45
N PRO A 245 10.54 0.92 27.01
CA PRO A 245 10.11 -0.46 27.11
C PRO A 245 9.82 -0.89 28.56
N ALA A 246 10.50 -0.31 29.55
CA ALA A 246 10.35 -0.66 30.96
C ALA A 246 9.11 -0.04 31.63
N GLN A 247 8.47 0.95 31.00
CA GLN A 247 7.19 1.53 31.46
C GLN A 247 5.98 0.83 30.88
N GLN A 248 6.18 -0.02 29.86
CA GLN A 248 5.13 -0.88 29.33
C GLN A 248 4.86 -2.02 30.32
N THR A 249 4.18 -1.69 31.42
CA THR A 249 3.85 -2.63 32.51
C THR A 249 2.59 -3.44 32.24
N THR A 250 1.78 -3.00 31.27
CA THR A 250 0.55 -3.66 30.82
C THR A 250 0.73 -4.30 29.46
N ALA A 251 -0.10 -5.30 29.18
CA ALA A 251 -0.19 -5.94 27.87
C ALA A 251 -0.49 -4.89 26.77
N TYR A 252 0.08 -5.08 25.58
CA TYR A 252 -0.04 -4.13 24.47
C TYR A 252 0.05 -4.83 23.12
N LYS A 253 -0.24 -4.09 22.04
CA LYS A 253 -0.38 -4.65 20.68
C LYS A 253 -1.30 -5.88 20.67
N PRO A 254 -2.58 -5.71 21.04
CA PRO A 254 -3.54 -6.80 20.97
C PRO A 254 -3.71 -7.27 19.53
N GLN A 255 -3.97 -8.56 19.38
CA GLN A 255 -4.42 -9.22 18.17
C GLN A 255 -5.59 -10.13 18.56
N PRO A 256 -6.81 -9.93 18.07
CA PRO A 256 -7.26 -8.81 17.26
C PRO A 256 -6.90 -7.43 17.84
N CYS A 257 -6.57 -6.48 16.98
CA CYS A 257 -6.44 -5.06 17.30
C CYS A 257 -7.72 -4.55 17.97
N ASP A 258 -7.59 -3.49 18.77
CA ASP A 258 -8.75 -2.88 19.40
C ASP A 258 -9.68 -2.26 18.36
N GLY A 259 -10.93 -2.70 18.35
CA GLY A 259 -11.95 -2.32 17.38
C GLY A 259 -11.83 -3.02 16.02
N GLU A 260 -11.04 -4.10 15.91
CA GLU A 260 -10.88 -4.84 14.65
C GLU A 260 -12.14 -5.63 14.27
N ASP A 261 -12.46 -5.64 12.97
CA ASP A 261 -13.47 -6.53 12.39
C ASP A 261 -12.81 -7.85 11.97
N ILE A 262 -13.31 -8.96 12.52
CA ILE A 262 -12.76 -10.30 12.33
C ILE A 262 -13.60 -11.10 11.34
N PHE A 263 -12.97 -11.45 10.22
CA PHE A 263 -13.41 -12.47 9.28
C PHE A 263 -13.11 -13.85 9.88
N TRP A 264 -14.11 -14.52 10.44
CA TRP A 264 -13.89 -15.82 11.09
C TRP A 264 -13.65 -16.93 10.06
N SER A 265 -12.52 -17.64 10.18
CA SER A 265 -12.26 -18.91 9.50
C SER A 265 -12.42 -20.08 10.47
N GLU A 266 -12.77 -21.27 9.96
CA GLU A 266 -13.02 -22.49 10.76
C GLU A 266 -11.83 -22.95 11.65
N SER A 267 -10.67 -22.30 11.53
CA SER A 267 -9.45 -22.59 12.29
C SER A 267 -9.48 -22.10 13.76
N GLY A 268 -10.45 -21.25 14.11
CA GLY A 268 -10.65 -20.71 15.46
C GLY A 268 -9.78 -19.48 15.77
N LEU A 269 -10.33 -18.50 16.47
CA LEU A 269 -9.67 -17.22 16.74
C LEU A 269 -8.71 -17.33 17.93
N THR A 270 -7.46 -16.88 17.80
CA THR A 270 -6.52 -16.83 18.92
C THR A 270 -6.20 -15.38 19.26
N LEU A 271 -6.44 -15.00 20.52
CA LEU A 271 -6.04 -13.69 21.03
C LEU A 271 -4.55 -13.72 21.33
N THR A 272 -3.76 -12.75 20.86
CA THR A 272 -2.35 -12.60 21.22
C THR A 272 -2.04 -11.18 21.62
N TRP A 273 -1.04 -11.00 22.47
CA TRP A 273 -0.59 -9.69 22.93
C TRP A 273 0.92 -9.71 23.11
N LEU A 274 1.54 -8.54 23.15
CA LEU A 274 2.87 -8.42 23.71
C LEU A 274 2.79 -8.22 25.22
N PRO A 275 3.57 -8.99 25.99
CA PRO A 275 3.53 -8.92 27.44
C PRO A 275 4.16 -7.63 27.94
N GLY A 276 3.63 -7.09 29.03
CA GLY A 276 4.31 -6.03 29.78
C GLY A 276 5.72 -6.46 30.19
N TYR A 277 6.68 -5.54 30.22
CA TYR A 277 8.12 -5.81 30.40
C TYR A 277 8.46 -6.61 31.67
N TRP A 278 7.67 -6.41 32.74
CA TRP A 278 7.85 -7.09 34.03
C TRP A 278 6.90 -8.27 34.25
N ALA A 279 6.11 -8.64 33.23
CA ALA A 279 5.17 -9.74 33.33
C ALA A 279 5.88 -11.10 33.37
N ASN A 280 5.42 -11.97 34.25
CA ASN A 280 5.73 -13.39 34.28
C ASN A 280 4.52 -14.20 33.79
N SER A 281 3.31 -13.80 34.17
CA SER A 281 2.07 -14.44 33.75
C SER A 281 0.96 -13.43 33.44
N HIS A 282 -0.11 -13.92 32.85
CA HIS A 282 -1.19 -13.12 32.26
C HIS A 282 -2.54 -13.61 32.77
N ASN A 283 -3.31 -12.74 33.43
CA ASN A 283 -4.70 -13.01 33.78
C ASN A 283 -5.60 -12.57 32.63
N ILE A 284 -6.32 -13.53 32.03
CA ILE A 284 -7.12 -13.27 30.82
C ILE A 284 -8.60 -13.12 31.17
N TYR A 285 -9.23 -12.12 30.56
CA TYR A 285 -10.66 -11.86 30.65
C TYR A 285 -11.22 -11.73 29.25
N PHE A 286 -12.33 -12.43 28.95
CA PHE A 286 -12.93 -12.50 27.62
C PHE A 286 -14.45 -12.66 27.73
N GLY A 287 -15.22 -11.79 27.11
CA GLY A 287 -16.69 -11.84 27.14
C GLY A 287 -17.33 -10.93 26.11
N THR A 288 -18.66 -10.80 26.14
CA THR A 288 -19.43 -9.96 25.21
C THR A 288 -20.02 -8.70 25.87
N ASP A 289 -19.81 -8.52 27.18
CA ASP A 289 -20.20 -7.31 27.92
C ASP A 289 -18.96 -6.51 28.32
N PHE A 290 -18.86 -5.27 27.86
CA PHE A 290 -17.76 -4.38 28.17
C PHE A 290 -17.58 -4.16 29.68
N ASN A 291 -18.68 -4.00 30.43
CA ASN A 291 -18.60 -3.71 31.86
C ASN A 291 -18.06 -4.91 32.64
N ASP A 292 -18.47 -6.12 32.29
CA ASP A 292 -17.99 -7.34 32.95
C ASP A 292 -16.47 -7.49 32.76
N VAL A 293 -15.97 -7.25 31.54
CA VAL A 293 -14.54 -7.30 31.23
C VAL A 293 -13.77 -6.15 31.89
N ASN A 294 -14.33 -4.93 31.86
CA ASN A 294 -13.73 -3.77 32.51
C ASN A 294 -13.64 -3.91 34.04
N GLN A 295 -14.60 -4.60 34.66
CA GLN A 295 -14.64 -4.84 36.11
C GLN A 295 -13.88 -6.10 36.55
N ARG A 296 -13.31 -6.86 35.61
CA ARG A 296 -12.64 -8.16 35.89
C ARG A 296 -13.58 -9.14 36.59
N ASP A 297 -14.83 -9.21 36.14
CA ASP A 297 -15.83 -10.10 36.74
C ASP A 297 -15.37 -11.58 36.64
N VAL A 298 -15.69 -12.37 37.68
CA VAL A 298 -15.37 -13.80 37.72
C VAL A 298 -16.00 -14.59 36.57
N GLY A 299 -17.12 -14.11 36.00
CA GLY A 299 -17.80 -14.71 34.86
C GLY A 299 -17.05 -14.59 33.54
N VAL A 300 -16.18 -13.58 33.39
CA VAL A 300 -15.37 -13.35 32.18
C VAL A 300 -13.90 -13.75 32.35
N PHE A 301 -13.46 -14.08 33.56
CA PHE A 301 -12.12 -14.63 33.80
C PHE A 301 -11.94 -15.99 33.08
N ARG A 302 -10.81 -16.16 32.39
CA ARG A 302 -10.48 -17.35 31.59
C ARG A 302 -9.28 -18.13 32.10
N GLY A 303 -8.53 -17.57 33.04
CA GLY A 303 -7.39 -18.22 33.68
C GLY A 303 -6.16 -17.33 33.71
N SER A 304 -5.12 -17.87 34.32
CA SER A 304 -3.80 -17.27 34.37
C SER A 304 -2.80 -18.20 33.68
N GLN A 305 -1.90 -17.64 32.85
CA GLN A 305 -0.95 -18.43 32.08
C GLN A 305 0.32 -17.64 31.73
N GLU A 306 1.40 -18.36 31.43
CA GLU A 306 2.68 -17.77 30.97
C GLU A 306 2.68 -17.39 29.47
N PRO A 307 2.06 -18.16 28.54
CA PRO A 307 2.05 -17.77 27.13
C PRO A 307 1.25 -16.49 26.90
N ASN A 308 1.72 -15.66 25.97
CA ASN A 308 1.08 -14.41 25.56
C ASN A 308 0.00 -14.60 24.47
N SER A 309 -0.70 -15.75 24.52
CA SER A 309 -1.76 -16.10 23.56
C SER A 309 -2.88 -16.92 24.20
N TYR A 310 -4.14 -16.60 23.92
CA TYR A 310 -5.32 -17.29 24.45
C TYR A 310 -6.26 -17.70 23.31
N GLY A 311 -6.41 -19.01 23.11
CA GLY A 311 -7.28 -19.55 22.08
C GLY A 311 -7.04 -21.04 21.79
N PRO A 312 -7.76 -21.61 20.81
CA PRO A 312 -8.81 -20.94 20.03
C PRO A 312 -10.00 -20.57 20.90
N VAL A 313 -10.50 -19.34 20.77
CA VAL A 313 -11.72 -18.87 21.40
C VAL A 313 -12.90 -19.16 20.49
N ASN A 314 -13.98 -19.66 21.09
CA ASN A 314 -15.24 -19.79 20.39
C ASN A 314 -15.90 -18.42 20.35
N VAL A 315 -16.22 -17.99 19.14
CA VAL A 315 -16.92 -16.74 18.89
C VAL A 315 -18.18 -17.03 18.09
N GLU A 316 -19.21 -16.26 18.35
CA GLU A 316 -20.42 -16.20 17.56
C GLU A 316 -20.26 -15.07 16.55
N PHE A 317 -20.83 -15.27 15.37
CA PHE A 317 -20.90 -14.21 14.36
C PHE A 317 -21.84 -13.10 14.80
N ASP A 318 -21.73 -11.94 14.15
CA ASP A 318 -22.51 -10.73 14.46
C ASP A 318 -22.44 -10.37 15.95
N THR A 319 -21.23 -10.45 16.53
CA THR A 319 -21.04 -10.28 17.98
C THR A 319 -19.76 -9.52 18.27
N THR A 320 -19.86 -8.45 19.04
CA THR A 320 -18.71 -7.76 19.62
C THR A 320 -18.23 -8.51 20.85
N TYR A 321 -16.93 -8.81 20.88
CA TYR A 321 -16.23 -9.37 22.03
C TYR A 321 -15.33 -8.32 22.65
N TYR A 322 -15.24 -8.37 23.97
CA TYR A 322 -14.35 -7.56 24.79
C TYR A 322 -13.37 -8.47 25.51
N TRP A 323 -12.12 -8.01 25.63
CA TRP A 323 -11.10 -8.78 26.32
C TRP A 323 -10.05 -7.89 26.96
N ALA A 324 -9.41 -8.42 27.98
CA ALA A 324 -8.38 -7.70 28.71
C ALA A 324 -7.35 -8.68 29.29
N ILE A 325 -6.13 -8.18 29.46
CA ILE A 325 -5.03 -8.92 30.07
C ILE A 325 -4.52 -8.11 31.25
N ASP A 326 -4.54 -8.70 32.45
CA ASP A 326 -3.77 -8.14 33.57
C ASP A 326 -2.42 -8.84 33.65
N GLU A 327 -1.35 -8.04 33.68
CA GLU A 327 0.01 -8.53 33.76
C GLU A 327 0.39 -8.83 35.21
N VAL A 328 0.94 -10.01 35.46
CA VAL A 328 1.31 -10.48 36.80
C VAL A 328 2.81 -10.67 36.88
N ASN A 329 3.44 -10.11 37.90
CA ASN A 329 4.82 -10.42 38.25
C ASN A 329 4.85 -11.34 39.47
N ASP A 330 5.11 -12.62 39.23
CA ASP A 330 5.12 -13.65 40.28
C ASP A 330 6.27 -13.48 41.29
N SER A 331 7.27 -12.67 40.97
CA SER A 331 8.42 -12.44 41.84
C SER A 331 8.13 -11.46 42.99
N ASN A 332 7.20 -10.52 42.80
CA ASN A 332 6.80 -9.53 43.80
C ASN A 332 5.28 -9.53 44.11
N GLY A 333 4.47 -10.25 43.32
CA GLY A 333 3.02 -10.34 43.47
C GLY A 333 2.26 -9.13 42.90
N ASP A 334 2.92 -8.28 42.10
CA ASP A 334 2.27 -7.14 41.47
C ASP A 334 1.34 -7.60 40.34
N VAL A 335 0.18 -6.95 40.23
CA VAL A 335 -0.78 -7.15 39.15
C VAL A 335 -1.08 -5.78 38.54
N TRP A 336 -0.81 -5.63 37.24
CA TRP A 336 -1.07 -4.41 36.48
C TRP A 336 -2.24 -4.63 35.55
N SER A 337 -3.35 -3.92 35.81
CA SER A 337 -4.54 -4.05 34.99
C SER A 337 -4.34 -3.44 33.61
N GLY A 338 -4.50 -4.25 32.56
CA GLY A 338 -4.40 -3.79 31.17
C GLY A 338 -5.66 -3.12 30.66
N ASN A 339 -5.57 -2.58 29.44
CA ASN A 339 -6.71 -1.99 28.75
C ASN A 339 -7.76 -3.06 28.40
N VAL A 340 -9.01 -2.62 28.22
CA VAL A 340 -10.05 -3.45 27.59
C VAL A 340 -9.98 -3.18 26.10
N TRP A 341 -9.82 -4.24 25.32
CA TRP A 341 -9.88 -4.21 23.87
C TRP A 341 -11.16 -4.86 23.39
N SER A 342 -11.56 -4.53 22.18
CA SER A 342 -12.72 -5.09 21.52
C SER A 342 -12.39 -5.60 20.12
N PHE A 343 -13.20 -6.51 19.61
CA PHE A 343 -13.26 -6.84 18.20
C PHE A 343 -14.70 -7.25 17.86
N TYR A 344 -15.12 -7.03 16.63
CA TYR A 344 -16.41 -7.46 16.12
C TYR A 344 -16.21 -8.68 15.23
N VAL A 345 -16.94 -9.76 15.50
CA VAL A 345 -16.97 -10.89 14.58
C VAL A 345 -18.10 -10.62 13.61
N LEU A 346 -17.72 -10.47 12.34
CA LEU A 346 -18.66 -10.20 11.26
C LEU A 346 -19.75 -11.29 11.21
N PRO A 347 -20.91 -11.05 10.59
CA PRO A 347 -21.92 -12.07 10.37
C PRO A 347 -21.37 -13.31 9.65
N ALA A 348 -22.02 -14.45 9.84
CA ALA A 348 -21.65 -15.72 9.20
C ALA A 348 -21.93 -15.63 7.70
N HIS A 349 -21.03 -15.05 6.93
CA HIS A 349 -21.11 -15.14 5.48
C HIS A 349 -20.58 -16.49 5.04
N VAL A 350 -21.52 -17.31 4.59
CA VAL A 350 -21.17 -18.45 3.78
C VAL A 350 -20.52 -17.88 2.51
N LYS A 351 -19.20 -18.05 2.38
CA LYS A 351 -18.39 -17.82 1.16
C LYS A 351 -18.97 -18.49 -0.11
N GLU A 352 -20.07 -19.22 -0.02
CA GLU A 352 -20.71 -19.96 -1.11
C GLU A 352 -21.34 -19.07 -2.20
N LYS A 353 -21.51 -17.75 -2.00
CA LYS A 353 -22.08 -16.87 -3.03
C LYS A 353 -21.09 -16.00 -3.80
N GLU A 354 -20.00 -15.58 -3.20
CA GLU A 354 -19.04 -14.75 -3.94
C GLU A 354 -18.18 -15.58 -4.89
N PRO A 355 -17.87 -15.07 -6.08
CA PRO A 355 -16.96 -15.75 -6.98
C PRO A 355 -15.58 -15.93 -6.37
N ILE A 356 -15.06 -17.16 -6.37
CA ILE A 356 -13.68 -17.41 -5.94
C ILE A 356 -12.68 -16.80 -6.95
N VAL A 357 -11.65 -16.14 -6.47
CA VAL A 357 -10.63 -15.46 -7.28
C VAL A 357 -9.35 -16.27 -7.28
N GLY A 358 -8.93 -16.73 -8.45
CA GLY A 358 -7.63 -17.38 -8.63
C GLY A 358 -6.74 -16.68 -9.63
N ALA A 359 -5.44 -16.92 -9.54
CA ALA A 359 -4.45 -16.37 -10.46
C ALA A 359 -3.57 -17.46 -11.08
N ILE A 360 -3.24 -17.29 -12.36
CA ILE A 360 -2.28 -18.14 -13.09
C ILE A 360 -0.89 -17.92 -12.49
N ARG A 361 -0.23 -19.01 -12.07
CA ARG A 361 1.14 -18.97 -11.54
C ARG A 361 2.08 -19.79 -12.41
N TRP A 362 3.13 -19.14 -12.91
CA TRP A 362 4.15 -19.74 -13.75
C TRP A 362 5.52 -19.68 -13.07
N ASP A 363 6.05 -20.83 -12.65
CA ASP A 363 7.29 -20.93 -11.87
C ASP A 363 8.53 -21.04 -12.79
N GLY A 364 8.67 -20.11 -13.74
CA GLY A 364 9.87 -19.97 -14.57
C GLY A 364 11.06 -19.30 -13.87
N TRP A 365 10.82 -18.69 -12.70
CA TRP A 365 11.78 -17.88 -11.94
C TRP A 365 12.62 -18.72 -10.97
N TRP A 366 13.61 -19.45 -11.47
CA TRP A 366 14.49 -20.29 -10.64
C TRP A 366 15.97 -20.08 -10.96
N HIS A 367 16.84 -20.46 -10.02
CA HIS A 367 18.28 -20.21 -10.11
C HIS A 367 18.92 -20.76 -11.40
N GLY A 368 19.39 -19.85 -12.24
CA GLY A 368 20.05 -20.18 -13.51
C GLY A 368 19.12 -20.37 -14.72
N ASN A 369 17.83 -20.05 -14.60
CA ASN A 369 16.96 -19.92 -15.78
C ASN A 369 17.28 -18.63 -16.56
N LEU A 370 17.16 -18.68 -17.89
CA LEU A 370 17.46 -17.56 -18.77
C LEU A 370 16.33 -16.53 -18.87
N TRP A 371 15.10 -16.87 -18.44
CA TRP A 371 13.97 -15.93 -18.49
C TRP A 371 14.22 -14.65 -17.67
N GLN A 372 15.05 -14.71 -16.62
CA GLN A 372 15.43 -13.53 -15.85
C GLN A 372 16.16 -12.46 -16.68
N GLU A 373 16.84 -12.86 -17.76
CA GLU A 373 17.55 -11.94 -18.66
C GLU A 373 16.59 -10.95 -19.34
N HIS A 374 15.30 -11.31 -19.48
CA HIS A 374 14.28 -10.46 -20.08
C HIS A 374 14.00 -9.19 -19.26
N LEU A 375 14.25 -9.21 -17.96
CA LEU A 375 14.04 -8.08 -17.06
C LEU A 375 15.34 -7.29 -16.78
N GLU A 376 16.47 -7.67 -17.41
CA GLU A 376 17.71 -6.90 -17.31
C GLU A 376 17.60 -5.46 -17.83
N PRO A 377 16.93 -5.17 -18.96
CA PRO A 377 16.82 -3.81 -19.47
C PRO A 377 16.12 -2.88 -18.47
N SER A 378 16.76 -1.75 -18.15
CA SER A 378 16.31 -0.83 -17.10
C SER A 378 14.90 -0.26 -17.30
N GLN A 379 14.40 -0.24 -18.53
CA GLN A 379 13.05 0.19 -18.86
C GLN A 379 11.94 -0.74 -18.34
N TYR A 380 12.28 -1.94 -17.87
CA TYR A 380 11.36 -2.92 -17.29
C TYR A 380 11.58 -3.14 -15.79
N HIS A 381 12.43 -2.34 -15.14
CA HIS A 381 12.76 -2.52 -13.73
C HIS A 381 11.59 -2.26 -12.78
N ASN A 382 10.55 -1.56 -13.24
CA ASN A 382 9.29 -1.41 -12.50
C ASN A 382 8.51 -2.74 -12.36
N ARG A 383 8.89 -3.78 -13.10
CA ARG A 383 8.26 -5.11 -13.00
C ARG A 383 9.01 -6.03 -12.06
N LEU A 384 10.18 -5.63 -11.56
CA LEU A 384 11.04 -6.53 -10.78
C LEU A 384 10.33 -6.97 -9.49
N PRO A 385 10.15 -8.30 -9.30
CA PRO A 385 9.49 -8.83 -8.10
C PRO A 385 10.20 -8.42 -6.82
N PHE A 386 9.48 -8.35 -5.70
CA PHE A 386 10.03 -7.95 -4.39
C PHE A 386 11.26 -8.75 -3.93
N TYR A 387 11.38 -10.00 -4.40
CA TYR A 387 12.51 -10.89 -4.09
C TYR A 387 13.72 -10.73 -5.01
N THR A 388 13.70 -9.78 -5.95
CA THR A 388 14.82 -9.53 -6.86
C THR A 388 16.06 -9.10 -6.09
N THR A 389 17.19 -9.75 -6.37
CA THR A 389 18.50 -9.36 -5.86
C THR A 389 19.36 -8.77 -6.99
N TRP A 390 20.53 -8.23 -6.65
CA TRP A 390 21.37 -7.52 -7.62
C TRP A 390 22.80 -8.04 -7.65
N ASN A 391 23.33 -8.29 -8.85
CA ASN A 391 24.75 -8.50 -9.10
C ASN A 391 25.30 -7.32 -9.92
N GLY A 392 25.80 -6.31 -9.20
CA GLY A 392 26.14 -5.03 -9.81
C GLY A 392 24.88 -4.33 -10.30
N SER A 393 24.75 -4.13 -11.61
CA SER A 393 23.55 -3.52 -12.24
C SER A 393 22.62 -4.54 -12.89
N ILE A 394 22.91 -5.83 -12.77
CA ILE A 394 22.12 -6.91 -13.35
C ILE A 394 21.15 -7.42 -12.27
N PRO A 395 19.82 -7.35 -12.49
CA PRO A 395 18.86 -7.95 -11.58
C PRO A 395 18.92 -9.48 -11.68
N ILE A 396 18.75 -10.15 -10.54
CA ILE A 396 18.65 -11.60 -10.39
C ILE A 396 17.25 -11.91 -9.88
N VAL A 397 16.46 -12.61 -10.69
CA VAL A 397 15.04 -12.90 -10.42
C VAL A 397 14.87 -14.40 -10.15
N GLU A 398 15.07 -14.78 -8.90
CA GLU A 398 15.07 -16.18 -8.43
C GLU A 398 14.00 -16.34 -7.36
N GLY A 399 12.83 -16.84 -7.76
CA GLY A 399 11.66 -17.06 -6.90
C GLY A 399 11.53 -18.47 -6.35
N ASP A 400 12.54 -19.33 -6.53
CA ASP A 400 12.52 -20.75 -6.17
C ASP A 400 12.94 -21.06 -4.72
N ALA A 401 13.20 -20.04 -3.91
CA ALA A 401 13.45 -20.21 -2.48
C ALA A 401 12.14 -20.45 -1.70
N GLN A 402 12.15 -21.37 -0.73
CA GLN A 402 10.99 -21.65 0.13
C GLN A 402 10.44 -20.37 0.80
N SER A 403 11.33 -19.51 1.31
CA SER A 403 10.94 -18.25 1.96
C SER A 403 10.24 -17.28 1.02
N VAL A 404 10.50 -17.34 -0.29
CA VAL A 404 9.80 -16.53 -1.28
C VAL A 404 8.38 -17.07 -1.46
N THR A 405 8.22 -18.39 -1.64
CA THR A 405 6.90 -19.00 -1.74
C THR A 405 6.06 -18.78 -0.48
N ASP A 406 6.64 -18.90 0.71
CA ASP A 406 5.95 -18.63 1.98
C ASP A 406 5.45 -17.17 2.04
N GLN A 407 6.29 -16.20 1.67
CA GLN A 407 5.92 -14.80 1.65
C GLN A 407 4.87 -14.48 0.57
N GLU A 408 4.95 -15.12 -0.60
CA GLU A 408 3.94 -14.99 -1.65
C GLU A 408 2.58 -15.55 -1.20
N ILE A 409 2.55 -16.64 -0.41
CA ILE A 409 1.31 -17.19 0.15
C ILE A 409 0.68 -16.17 1.10
N LEU A 410 1.47 -15.56 1.98
CA LEU A 410 0.97 -14.53 2.91
C LEU A 410 0.37 -13.33 2.15
N TYR A 411 1.08 -12.82 1.14
CA TYR A 411 0.55 -11.74 0.30
C TYR A 411 -0.76 -12.09 -0.40
N ALA A 412 -0.87 -13.32 -0.90
CA ALA A 412 -2.08 -13.81 -1.53
C ALA A 412 -3.24 -13.96 -0.54
N HIS A 413 -2.95 -14.48 0.65
CA HIS A 413 -3.91 -14.66 1.74
C HIS A 413 -4.45 -13.34 2.25
N ASP A 414 -3.58 -12.38 2.55
CA ASP A 414 -3.94 -11.04 3.04
C ASP A 414 -4.81 -10.28 2.03
N ALA A 415 -4.65 -10.58 0.74
CA ALA A 415 -5.45 -10.02 -0.35
C ALA A 415 -6.75 -10.80 -0.65
N LEU A 416 -7.09 -11.78 0.19
CA LEU A 416 -8.28 -12.64 0.07
C LEU A 416 -8.34 -13.47 -1.22
N MET A 417 -7.19 -13.80 -1.83
CA MET A 417 -7.16 -14.66 -3.01
C MET A 417 -7.37 -16.14 -2.66
N ASP A 418 -8.18 -16.84 -3.44
CA ASP A 418 -8.63 -18.20 -3.11
C ASP A 418 -7.65 -19.29 -3.53
N TYR A 419 -7.07 -19.18 -4.73
CA TYR A 419 -6.21 -20.24 -5.26
C TYR A 419 -5.20 -19.76 -6.30
N TRP A 420 -4.10 -20.51 -6.41
CA TRP A 420 -3.24 -20.45 -7.60
C TRP A 420 -3.57 -21.56 -8.59
N ALA A 421 -3.65 -21.21 -9.86
CA ALA A 421 -3.61 -22.16 -10.96
C ALA A 421 -2.16 -22.35 -11.41
N PHE A 422 -1.48 -23.37 -10.87
CA PHE A 422 -0.08 -23.64 -11.19
C PHE A 422 0.07 -24.21 -12.59
N CYS A 423 0.88 -23.56 -13.42
CA CYS A 423 1.38 -24.11 -14.67
C CYS A 423 2.29 -25.31 -14.35
N TRP A 424 1.72 -26.52 -14.38
CA TRP A 424 2.42 -27.74 -14.03
C TRP A 424 2.95 -28.46 -15.26
N TYR A 425 4.19 -28.93 -15.19
CA TYR A 425 4.89 -29.58 -16.29
C TYR A 425 5.25 -31.01 -15.96
N TYR A 426 4.96 -31.95 -16.86
CA TYR A 426 5.37 -33.33 -16.63
C TYR A 426 6.91 -33.42 -16.57
N PRO A 427 7.51 -33.95 -15.48
CA PRO A 427 8.96 -33.92 -15.26
C PRO A 427 9.80 -34.54 -16.38
N GLN A 428 9.21 -35.43 -17.21
CA GLN A 428 9.89 -36.08 -18.32
C GLN A 428 9.60 -35.46 -19.69
N SER A 429 8.89 -34.32 -19.77
CA SER A 429 8.58 -33.66 -21.04
C SER A 429 9.82 -33.19 -21.79
N TRP A 430 10.80 -32.62 -21.09
CA TRP A 430 12.12 -32.30 -21.62
C TRP A 430 13.16 -32.23 -20.49
N PRO A 431 14.48 -32.26 -20.79
CA PRO A 431 15.51 -32.07 -19.76
C PRO A 431 15.36 -30.71 -19.05
N GLY A 432 15.03 -30.72 -17.76
CA GLY A 432 14.81 -29.52 -16.95
C GLY A 432 13.35 -29.10 -16.79
N ALA A 433 12.37 -29.84 -17.33
CA ALA A 433 10.94 -29.57 -17.16
C ALA A 433 10.54 -29.47 -15.68
N ASP A 434 11.11 -30.35 -14.85
CA ASP A 434 10.77 -30.44 -13.43
C ASP A 434 11.17 -29.19 -12.60
N SER A 435 12.07 -28.35 -13.12
CA SER A 435 12.44 -27.08 -12.47
C SER A 435 11.28 -26.07 -12.49
N TYR A 436 10.37 -26.18 -13.47
CA TYR A 436 9.15 -25.35 -13.53
C TYR A 436 8.09 -25.78 -12.50
N ASN A 437 8.34 -26.84 -11.73
CA ASN A 437 7.47 -27.28 -10.65
C ASN A 437 8.04 -26.93 -9.27
N TYR A 438 9.11 -26.13 -9.17
CA TYR A 438 9.73 -25.79 -7.88
C TYR A 438 8.81 -24.98 -6.98
N GLY A 439 8.14 -23.95 -7.49
CA GLY A 439 7.22 -23.15 -6.67
C GLY A 439 6.02 -23.98 -6.17
N TRP A 440 5.44 -24.84 -7.01
CA TRP A 440 4.43 -25.82 -6.57
C TRP A 440 4.93 -26.77 -5.48
N LYS A 441 6.16 -27.30 -5.59
CA LYS A 441 6.76 -28.16 -4.54
C LYS A 441 6.98 -27.39 -3.23
N ASN A 442 7.46 -26.16 -3.33
CA ASN A 442 7.64 -25.28 -2.17
C ASN A 442 6.30 -24.96 -1.52
N TYR A 443 5.24 -24.72 -2.31
CA TYR A 443 3.89 -24.52 -1.80
C TYR A 443 3.43 -25.72 -0.99
N LEU A 444 3.55 -26.95 -1.52
CA LEU A 444 3.15 -28.16 -0.78
C LEU A 444 3.97 -28.40 0.51
N ALA A 445 5.21 -27.91 0.54
CA ALA A 445 6.10 -27.98 1.69
C ALA A 445 5.89 -26.85 2.72
N SER A 446 5.17 -25.79 2.36
CA SER A 446 4.99 -24.61 3.20
C SER A 446 4.11 -24.90 4.43
N SER A 447 4.44 -24.27 5.56
CA SER A 447 3.55 -24.24 6.73
C SER A 447 2.29 -23.42 6.48
N HIS A 448 2.29 -22.54 5.47
CA HIS A 448 1.20 -21.66 5.07
C HIS A 448 0.31 -22.26 3.98
N LYS A 449 0.53 -23.51 3.55
CA LYS A 449 -0.19 -24.09 2.40
C LYS A 449 -1.72 -24.11 2.52
N PHE A 450 -2.26 -24.01 3.74
CA PHE A 450 -3.71 -23.96 3.99
C PHE A 450 -4.28 -22.54 3.90
N ASP A 451 -3.44 -21.52 3.78
CA ASP A 451 -3.85 -20.11 3.68
C ASP A 451 -4.34 -19.76 2.26
N ILE A 452 -3.97 -20.57 1.26
CA ILE A 452 -4.44 -20.48 -0.12
C ILE A 452 -4.51 -21.86 -0.78
N ASN A 453 -5.53 -22.14 -1.58
CA ASN A 453 -5.65 -23.41 -2.31
C ASN A 453 -4.81 -23.42 -3.60
N PHE A 454 -4.76 -24.57 -4.27
CA PHE A 454 -4.16 -24.68 -5.59
C PHE A 454 -4.98 -25.55 -6.54
N CYS A 455 -4.90 -25.29 -7.84
CA CYS A 455 -5.30 -26.24 -8.87
C CYS A 455 -4.24 -26.35 -9.96
N LEU A 456 -4.39 -27.34 -10.82
CA LEU A 456 -3.50 -27.52 -11.97
C LEU A 456 -3.98 -26.73 -13.18
N LEU A 457 -3.01 -26.10 -13.84
CA LEU A 457 -3.09 -25.64 -15.21
C LEU A 457 -2.07 -26.44 -16.02
N ILE A 458 -2.55 -27.35 -16.86
CA ILE A 458 -1.70 -28.22 -17.68
C ILE A 458 -1.65 -27.72 -19.11
N GLN A 459 -0.47 -27.78 -19.74
CA GLN A 459 -0.32 -27.48 -21.16
C GLN A 459 -0.26 -28.78 -21.97
N VAL A 460 -1.07 -28.90 -23.03
CA VAL A 460 -1.14 -30.12 -23.86
C VAL A 460 0.23 -30.53 -24.46
N ALA A 461 1.13 -29.57 -24.68
CA ALA A 461 2.49 -29.86 -25.14
C ALA A 461 3.36 -30.59 -24.09
N HIS A 462 2.94 -30.60 -22.82
CA HIS A 462 3.76 -30.99 -21.67
C HIS A 462 3.06 -31.97 -20.71
N ILE A 463 2.03 -32.68 -21.18
CA ILE A 463 1.26 -33.67 -20.38
C ILE A 463 1.73 -35.12 -20.58
N GLY A 464 2.97 -35.32 -21.04
CA GLY A 464 3.50 -36.63 -21.40
C GLY A 464 3.05 -37.11 -22.78
N THR A 465 3.30 -38.37 -23.12
CA THR A 465 2.81 -38.99 -24.38
C THR A 465 1.52 -39.78 -24.14
N VAL A 466 0.80 -40.14 -25.22
CA VAL A 466 -0.38 -41.03 -25.15
C VAL A 466 -0.10 -42.33 -24.37
N SER A 467 1.10 -42.91 -24.50
CA SER A 467 1.45 -44.12 -23.74
C SER A 467 1.74 -43.87 -22.25
N GLN A 468 2.03 -42.64 -21.87
CA GLN A 468 2.27 -42.21 -20.48
C GLN A 468 0.97 -41.74 -19.81
N TRP A 469 -0.09 -41.44 -20.58
CA TRP A 469 -1.36 -40.93 -20.07
C TRP A 469 -1.95 -41.71 -18.88
N PRO A 470 -1.93 -43.07 -18.85
CA PRO A 470 -2.42 -43.79 -17.66
C PRO A 470 -1.66 -43.45 -16.37
N SER A 471 -0.34 -43.30 -16.44
CA SER A 471 0.46 -42.89 -15.27
C SER A 471 0.28 -41.41 -14.93
N MET A 472 -0.07 -40.59 -15.92
CA MET A 472 -0.44 -39.20 -15.70
C MET A 472 -1.76 -39.08 -14.94
N ILE A 473 -2.75 -39.92 -15.27
CA ILE A 473 -4.00 -40.01 -14.52
C ILE A 473 -3.72 -40.30 -13.05
N ASP A 474 -2.91 -41.32 -12.74
CA ASP A 474 -2.54 -41.65 -11.35
C ASP A 474 -1.95 -40.42 -10.62
N THR A 475 -1.09 -39.67 -11.31
CA THR A 475 -0.48 -38.44 -10.78
C THR A 475 -1.51 -37.35 -10.51
N PHE A 476 -2.47 -37.13 -11.42
CA PHE A 476 -3.53 -36.15 -11.24
C PHE A 476 -4.49 -36.53 -10.12
N ILE A 477 -4.79 -37.81 -9.96
CA ILE A 477 -5.61 -38.30 -8.84
C ILE A 477 -4.92 -38.03 -7.50
N ASP A 478 -3.61 -38.24 -7.40
CA ASP A 478 -2.86 -37.90 -6.19
C ASP A 478 -2.96 -36.40 -5.87
N PHE A 479 -2.90 -35.54 -6.90
CA PHE A 479 -3.11 -34.09 -6.70
C PHE A 479 -4.53 -33.76 -6.26
N PHE A 480 -5.56 -34.36 -6.87
CA PHE A 480 -6.96 -34.11 -6.49
C PHE A 480 -7.29 -34.57 -5.06
N LYS A 481 -6.46 -35.44 -4.47
CA LYS A 481 -6.58 -35.87 -3.07
C LYS A 481 -5.88 -34.94 -2.08
N GLU A 482 -5.05 -34.00 -2.55
CA GLU A 482 -4.42 -33.03 -1.65
C GLU A 482 -5.50 -32.15 -0.98
N PRO A 483 -5.47 -31.98 0.36
CA PRO A 483 -6.52 -31.25 1.07
C PRO A 483 -6.72 -29.79 0.64
N THR A 484 -5.69 -29.18 0.05
CA THR A 484 -5.71 -27.79 -0.42
C THR A 484 -5.96 -27.70 -1.93
N TYR A 485 -6.38 -28.80 -2.57
CA TYR A 485 -6.76 -28.79 -3.98
C TYR A 485 -8.09 -28.05 -4.17
N GLN A 486 -8.10 -27.02 -5.01
CA GLN A 486 -9.29 -26.19 -5.26
C GLN A 486 -10.38 -27.01 -5.94
N THR A 487 -11.59 -26.92 -5.39
CA THR A 487 -12.78 -27.54 -5.96
C THR A 487 -13.83 -26.49 -6.31
N VAL A 488 -14.73 -26.82 -7.23
CA VAL A 488 -15.87 -26.00 -7.65
C VAL A 488 -17.11 -26.86 -7.76
N CYS A 489 -18.29 -26.24 -7.93
CA CYS A 489 -19.56 -26.94 -8.18
C CYS A 489 -19.81 -28.12 -7.21
N ASN A 490 -19.71 -27.88 -5.90
CA ASN A 490 -19.89 -28.88 -4.85
C ASN A 490 -18.83 -30.00 -4.86
N GLY A 491 -17.54 -29.63 -4.82
CA GLY A 491 -16.44 -30.58 -4.56
C GLY A 491 -15.76 -31.16 -5.80
N ARG A 492 -16.11 -30.72 -7.01
CA ARG A 492 -15.45 -31.16 -8.25
C ARG A 492 -14.03 -30.58 -8.34
N PRO A 493 -12.97 -31.40 -8.45
CA PRO A 493 -11.60 -30.90 -8.60
C PRO A 493 -11.45 -30.01 -9.83
N LEU A 494 -11.00 -28.77 -9.66
CA LEU A 494 -10.82 -27.81 -10.76
C LEU A 494 -9.53 -28.11 -11.53
N MET A 495 -9.59 -28.12 -12.86
CA MET A 495 -8.41 -28.31 -13.70
C MET A 495 -8.50 -27.49 -14.98
N TYR A 496 -7.47 -26.71 -15.28
CA TYR A 496 -7.37 -25.93 -16.52
C TYR A 496 -6.48 -26.63 -17.54
N ILE A 497 -6.88 -26.63 -18.82
CA ILE A 497 -6.09 -27.17 -19.92
C ILE A 497 -5.74 -26.06 -20.89
N PHE A 498 -4.46 -25.67 -20.90
CA PHE A 498 -3.88 -24.72 -21.83
C PHE A 498 -3.67 -25.32 -23.22
N SER A 499 -4.12 -24.58 -24.23
CA SER A 499 -4.23 -25.02 -25.62
C SER A 499 -5.06 -26.30 -25.75
N ALA A 500 -6.22 -26.36 -25.09
CA ALA A 500 -7.09 -27.53 -25.08
C ALA A 500 -7.46 -28.05 -26.48
N ILE A 501 -7.51 -27.17 -27.49
CA ILE A 501 -7.77 -27.55 -28.89
C ILE A 501 -6.76 -28.57 -29.44
N ASP A 502 -5.54 -28.58 -28.90
CA ASP A 502 -4.46 -29.46 -29.35
C ASP A 502 -4.62 -30.90 -28.83
N LEU A 503 -5.55 -31.17 -27.90
CA LEU A 503 -5.83 -32.52 -27.38
C LEU A 503 -6.16 -33.51 -28.51
N GLU A 504 -6.91 -33.06 -29.53
CA GLU A 504 -7.23 -33.90 -30.69
C GLU A 504 -5.97 -34.33 -31.45
N SER A 505 -5.03 -33.40 -31.65
CA SER A 505 -3.77 -33.73 -32.32
C SER A 505 -2.88 -34.63 -31.44
N HIS A 506 -2.92 -34.42 -30.13
CA HIS A 506 -2.15 -35.19 -29.15
C HIS A 506 -2.60 -36.65 -29.08
N PHE A 507 -3.90 -36.88 -28.93
CA PHE A 507 -4.50 -38.22 -28.83
C PHE A 507 -4.87 -38.83 -30.19
N GLY A 508 -4.72 -38.06 -31.28
CA GLY A 508 -4.88 -38.50 -32.67
C GLY A 508 -6.30 -38.36 -33.23
N SER A 509 -7.32 -38.10 -32.40
CA SER A 509 -8.68 -37.74 -32.84
C SER A 509 -9.48 -37.10 -31.70
N ALA A 510 -10.55 -36.38 -32.04
CA ALA A 510 -11.48 -35.84 -31.05
C ALA A 510 -12.10 -36.91 -30.12
N SER A 511 -12.41 -38.11 -30.65
CA SER A 511 -12.94 -39.22 -29.85
C SER A 511 -11.91 -39.73 -28.85
N ALA A 512 -10.65 -39.89 -29.30
CA ALA A 512 -9.58 -40.35 -28.41
C ALA A 512 -9.24 -39.31 -27.33
N ALA A 513 -9.33 -38.01 -27.65
CA ALA A 513 -9.19 -36.94 -26.68
C ALA A 513 -10.31 -36.97 -25.63
N ARG A 514 -11.56 -37.22 -26.05
CA ARG A 514 -12.68 -37.42 -25.14
C ARG A 514 -12.48 -38.64 -24.24
N ASP A 515 -12.16 -39.79 -24.83
CA ASP A 515 -11.92 -41.02 -24.09
C ASP A 515 -10.82 -40.82 -23.03
N ALA A 516 -9.75 -40.08 -23.36
CA ALA A 516 -8.68 -39.76 -22.43
C ALA A 516 -9.13 -38.89 -21.23
N LEU A 517 -10.01 -37.90 -21.43
CA LEU A 517 -10.57 -37.09 -20.34
C LEU A 517 -11.61 -37.85 -19.53
N ASP A 518 -12.38 -38.74 -20.18
CA ASP A 518 -13.35 -39.60 -19.50
C ASP A 518 -12.62 -40.66 -18.64
N ASP A 519 -11.48 -41.21 -19.11
CA ASP A 519 -10.62 -42.09 -18.30
C ASP A 519 -10.14 -41.42 -17.00
N LEU A 520 -9.78 -40.12 -17.06
CA LEU A 520 -9.40 -39.35 -15.87
C LEU A 520 -10.58 -39.19 -14.90
N ARG A 521 -11.78 -38.92 -15.41
CA ARG A 521 -13.00 -38.80 -14.61
C ARG A 521 -13.38 -40.12 -13.95
N ASP A 522 -13.31 -41.21 -14.70
CA ASP A 522 -13.60 -42.56 -14.20
C ASP A 522 -12.62 -42.95 -13.10
N ALA A 523 -11.33 -42.62 -13.26
CA ALA A 523 -10.32 -42.85 -12.23
C ALA A 523 -10.56 -42.02 -10.96
N ALA A 524 -10.97 -40.75 -11.09
CA ALA A 524 -11.29 -39.90 -9.95
C ALA A 524 -12.46 -40.47 -9.14
N VAL A 525 -13.55 -40.84 -9.83
CA VAL A 525 -14.74 -41.45 -9.19
C VAL A 525 -14.41 -42.79 -8.55
N ALA A 526 -13.56 -43.60 -9.19
CA ALA A 526 -13.11 -44.88 -8.63
C ALA A 526 -12.38 -44.73 -7.30
N GLU A 527 -11.72 -43.59 -7.08
CA GLU A 527 -11.01 -43.23 -5.86
C GLU A 527 -11.87 -42.39 -4.87
N GLY A 528 -13.17 -42.25 -5.15
CA GLY A 528 -14.14 -41.60 -4.27
C GLY A 528 -14.16 -40.07 -4.36
N LEU A 529 -13.52 -39.49 -5.37
CA LEU A 529 -13.58 -38.06 -5.66
C LEU A 529 -14.79 -37.72 -6.54
N GLU A 530 -15.24 -36.48 -6.49
CA GLU A 530 -16.22 -35.96 -7.46
C GLU A 530 -15.60 -35.86 -8.86
N LEU A 531 -16.46 -35.84 -9.88
CA LEU A 531 -16.04 -35.70 -11.28
C LEU A 531 -15.23 -34.41 -11.47
N PRO A 532 -13.96 -34.46 -11.92
CA PRO A 532 -13.18 -33.26 -12.19
C PRO A 532 -13.90 -32.26 -13.11
N TYR A 533 -13.78 -30.97 -12.80
CA TYR A 533 -14.29 -29.84 -13.56
C TYR A 533 -13.19 -29.33 -14.49
N ILE A 534 -13.26 -29.71 -15.77
CA ILE A 534 -12.18 -29.50 -16.75
C ILE A 534 -12.48 -28.28 -17.60
N VAL A 535 -11.62 -27.25 -17.53
CA VAL A 535 -11.80 -25.97 -18.20
C VAL A 535 -10.86 -25.87 -19.39
N ALA A 536 -11.43 -25.64 -20.58
CA ALA A 536 -10.66 -25.41 -21.79
C ALA A 536 -10.16 -23.96 -21.84
N LEU A 537 -8.85 -23.75 -21.74
CA LEU A 537 -8.26 -22.44 -22.02
C LEU A 537 -8.07 -22.31 -23.54
N ALA A 538 -8.85 -21.44 -24.16
CA ALA A 538 -8.91 -21.28 -25.61
C ALA A 538 -8.54 -19.87 -26.06
N TRP A 539 -8.04 -19.76 -27.29
CA TRP A 539 -7.67 -18.48 -27.91
C TRP A 539 -8.88 -17.70 -28.45
N ASN A 540 -10.02 -18.37 -28.61
CA ASN A 540 -11.29 -17.76 -29.02
C ASN A 540 -12.47 -18.64 -28.59
N ALA A 541 -13.67 -18.05 -28.58
CA ALA A 541 -14.88 -18.72 -28.11
C ALA A 541 -15.28 -19.95 -28.94
N SER A 542 -14.99 -19.97 -30.25
CA SER A 542 -15.34 -21.08 -31.14
C SER A 542 -14.50 -22.32 -30.84
N ASP A 543 -13.19 -22.15 -30.64
CA ASP A 543 -12.28 -23.25 -30.29
C ASP A 543 -12.60 -23.79 -28.90
N GLY A 544 -12.91 -22.91 -27.95
CA GLY A 544 -13.38 -23.32 -26.62
C GLY A 544 -14.67 -24.14 -26.70
N ALA A 545 -15.66 -23.68 -27.50
CA ALA A 545 -16.90 -24.41 -27.71
C ALA A 545 -16.68 -25.75 -28.41
N TYR A 546 -15.70 -25.85 -29.30
CA TYR A 546 -15.28 -27.11 -29.92
C TYR A 546 -14.76 -28.08 -28.87
N CYS A 547 -13.90 -27.64 -27.95
CA CYS A 547 -13.35 -28.47 -26.87
C CYS A 547 -14.47 -29.01 -25.96
N VAL A 548 -15.41 -28.15 -25.54
CA VAL A 548 -16.58 -28.55 -24.73
C VAL A 548 -17.42 -29.59 -25.46
N ASN A 549 -17.76 -29.35 -26.74
CA ASN A 549 -18.62 -30.24 -27.51
C ASN A 549 -17.96 -31.59 -27.84
N ASN A 550 -16.66 -31.59 -28.14
CA ASN A 550 -16.00 -32.76 -28.73
C ASN A 550 -15.14 -33.53 -27.75
N PHE A 551 -14.44 -32.85 -26.82
CA PHE A 551 -13.57 -33.49 -25.83
C PHE A 551 -14.27 -33.66 -24.47
N GLY A 552 -15.33 -32.89 -24.23
CA GLY A 552 -16.11 -32.97 -23.01
C GLY A 552 -15.55 -32.11 -21.89
N CYS A 553 -14.85 -31.02 -22.18
CA CYS A 553 -14.56 -29.98 -21.18
C CYS A 553 -15.88 -29.40 -20.64
N ASP A 554 -15.88 -28.98 -19.37
CA ASP A 554 -17.05 -28.46 -18.66
C ASP A 554 -17.29 -26.97 -18.98
N ALA A 555 -16.21 -26.18 -19.04
CA ALA A 555 -16.27 -24.73 -19.27
C ALA A 555 -15.16 -24.21 -20.19
N ILE A 556 -15.28 -22.94 -20.57
CA ILE A 556 -14.29 -22.19 -21.34
C ILE A 556 -13.69 -21.09 -20.46
N SER A 557 -12.39 -20.91 -20.57
CA SER A 557 -11.69 -19.69 -20.15
C SER A 557 -10.56 -19.40 -21.16
N ALA A 558 -9.59 -18.57 -20.81
CA ALA A 558 -8.37 -18.39 -21.59
C ALA A 558 -7.16 -18.29 -20.67
N TYR A 559 -5.99 -18.56 -21.22
CA TYR A 559 -4.74 -18.27 -20.53
C TYR A 559 -4.52 -16.76 -20.40
N THR A 560 -4.83 -16.05 -21.48
CA THR A 560 -4.74 -14.59 -21.61
C THR A 560 -5.66 -14.18 -22.76
N MET A 561 -6.23 -12.97 -22.74
CA MET A 561 -7.13 -12.49 -23.80
C MET A 561 -6.94 -10.98 -24.14
N PRO A 562 -5.72 -10.54 -24.49
CA PRO A 562 -5.38 -9.13 -24.69
C PRO A 562 -5.78 -8.59 -26.08
N ASP A 563 -6.80 -9.12 -26.75
CA ASP A 563 -7.11 -8.84 -28.18
C ASP A 563 -5.91 -8.90 -29.13
N PHE A 564 -5.62 -10.09 -29.64
CA PHE A 564 -4.51 -10.31 -30.58
C PHE A 564 -4.70 -9.69 -31.98
N SER A 565 -5.83 -9.03 -32.26
CA SER A 565 -6.10 -8.42 -33.56
C SER A 565 -5.50 -7.02 -33.75
N GLY A 566 -4.99 -6.43 -32.67
CA GLY A 566 -4.38 -5.10 -32.67
C GLY A 566 -3.13 -5.00 -33.55
N SER A 567 -2.84 -3.78 -34.00
CA SER A 567 -1.58 -3.49 -34.68
C SER A 567 -0.41 -3.46 -33.67
N ASN A 568 0.82 -3.55 -34.15
CA ASN A 568 2.02 -3.51 -33.32
C ASN A 568 2.28 -2.10 -32.75
N GLN A 569 1.48 -1.68 -31.77
CA GLN A 569 1.53 -0.39 -31.07
C GLN A 569 0.97 -0.53 -29.64
N GLU A 570 1.14 0.52 -28.84
CA GLU A 570 0.56 0.63 -27.50
C GLU A 570 -0.94 0.96 -27.56
N TYR A 571 -1.72 0.28 -26.73
CA TYR A 571 -3.14 0.56 -26.51
C TYR A 571 -3.41 0.81 -25.02
N PRO A 572 -4.44 1.60 -24.66
CA PRO A 572 -4.85 1.73 -23.27
C PRO A 572 -5.34 0.39 -22.68
N TYR A 573 -5.04 0.14 -21.40
CA TYR A 573 -5.50 -1.04 -20.65
C TYR A 573 -7.00 -1.34 -20.83
N SER A 574 -7.84 -0.30 -20.82
CA SER A 574 -9.30 -0.41 -21.03
C SER A 574 -9.72 -1.13 -22.32
N VAL A 575 -8.88 -1.12 -23.37
CA VAL A 575 -9.13 -1.88 -24.61
C VAL A 575 -9.00 -3.39 -24.35
N MET A 576 -7.98 -3.81 -23.61
CA MET A 576 -7.81 -5.20 -23.20
C MET A 576 -8.90 -5.66 -22.22
N ALA A 577 -9.27 -4.82 -21.25
CA ALA A 577 -10.38 -5.11 -20.33
C ALA A 577 -11.69 -5.34 -21.10
N THR A 578 -11.97 -4.49 -22.11
CA THR A 578 -13.12 -4.67 -23.00
C THR A 578 -13.04 -5.98 -23.80
N ALA A 579 -11.84 -6.38 -24.26
CA ALA A 579 -11.63 -7.62 -24.98
C ALA A 579 -11.93 -8.87 -24.13
N ASN A 580 -11.56 -8.84 -22.84
CA ASN A 580 -11.88 -9.89 -21.88
C ASN A 580 -13.41 -10.06 -21.75
N VAL A 581 -14.14 -8.96 -21.49
CA VAL A 581 -15.62 -8.97 -21.41
C VAL A 581 -16.27 -9.48 -22.70
N ASN A 582 -15.76 -9.05 -23.85
CA ASN A 582 -16.24 -9.52 -25.16
C ASN A 582 -16.06 -11.04 -25.33
N PHE A 583 -14.93 -11.58 -24.87
CA PHE A 583 -14.66 -13.02 -24.92
C PHE A 583 -15.62 -13.81 -24.02
N TRP A 584 -15.84 -13.37 -22.77
CA TRP A 584 -16.79 -14.04 -21.87
C TRP A 584 -18.20 -14.06 -22.48
N ASN A 585 -18.65 -12.92 -23.02
CA ASN A 585 -19.95 -12.80 -23.68
C ASN A 585 -20.04 -13.62 -24.96
N ALA A 586 -18.97 -13.73 -25.74
CA ALA A 586 -18.92 -14.61 -26.91
C ALA A 586 -19.09 -16.08 -26.52
N CYS A 587 -18.43 -16.54 -25.44
CA CYS A 587 -18.59 -17.89 -24.93
C CYS A 587 -20.02 -18.15 -24.41
N LYS A 588 -20.58 -17.21 -23.64
CA LYS A 588 -21.97 -17.25 -23.18
C LYS A 588 -22.96 -17.33 -24.34
N ASN A 589 -22.77 -16.54 -25.40
CA ASN A 589 -23.65 -16.52 -26.57
C ASN A 589 -23.63 -17.85 -27.36
N LEU A 590 -22.59 -18.66 -27.19
CA LEU A 590 -22.52 -20.04 -27.71
C LEU A 590 -23.19 -21.06 -26.75
N GLY A 591 -23.78 -20.60 -25.65
CA GLY A 591 -24.43 -21.43 -24.63
C GLY A 591 -23.43 -22.26 -23.82
N LYS A 592 -22.20 -21.76 -23.63
CA LYS A 592 -21.13 -22.47 -22.93
C LYS A 592 -20.89 -21.87 -21.54
N LYS A 593 -20.51 -22.74 -20.60
CA LYS A 593 -20.11 -22.34 -19.25
C LYS A 593 -18.78 -21.60 -19.32
N VAL A 594 -18.58 -20.63 -18.45
CA VAL A 594 -17.43 -19.72 -18.50
C VAL A 594 -16.84 -19.52 -17.11
N ILE A 595 -15.52 -19.54 -17.04
CA ILE A 595 -14.76 -18.91 -15.95
C ILE A 595 -14.12 -17.65 -16.55
N PRO A 596 -14.56 -16.44 -16.17
CA PRO A 596 -14.00 -15.20 -16.70
C PRO A 596 -12.48 -15.13 -16.51
N ILE A 597 -11.77 -14.86 -17.62
CA ILE A 597 -10.35 -14.51 -17.61
C ILE A 597 -10.20 -13.00 -17.44
N VAL A 598 -9.35 -12.55 -16.52
CA VAL A 598 -9.07 -11.13 -16.25
C VAL A 598 -7.57 -10.87 -16.41
N ASN A 599 -7.19 -10.12 -17.44
CA ASN A 599 -5.82 -9.67 -17.65
C ASN A 599 -5.49 -8.46 -16.76
N ILE A 600 -4.45 -8.56 -15.92
CA ILE A 600 -3.86 -7.45 -15.14
C ILE A 600 -2.80 -6.65 -15.92
N GLY A 601 -2.50 -7.09 -17.14
CA GLY A 601 -1.50 -6.49 -18.00
C GLY A 601 -1.18 -7.38 -19.20
N TRP A 602 -0.55 -6.80 -20.22
CA TRP A 602 0.01 -7.52 -21.35
C TRP A 602 1.02 -6.65 -22.12
N ASP A 603 2.30 -7.00 -21.98
CA ASP A 603 3.41 -6.41 -22.73
C ASP A 603 4.57 -7.41 -22.78
N ASN A 604 4.62 -8.17 -23.88
CA ASN A 604 5.59 -9.23 -24.14
C ASN A 604 6.92 -8.77 -24.74
N ARG A 605 7.14 -7.45 -24.88
CA ARG A 605 8.38 -6.89 -25.42
C ARG A 605 9.65 -7.32 -24.66
N PRO A 606 9.67 -7.48 -23.32
CA PRO A 606 10.82 -8.03 -22.61
C PRO A 606 11.18 -9.44 -23.06
N ARG A 607 10.18 -10.31 -23.19
CA ARG A 607 10.34 -11.71 -23.61
C ARG A 607 10.72 -11.86 -25.07
N ARG A 608 10.37 -10.87 -25.90
CA ARG A 608 10.46 -10.94 -27.35
C ARG A 608 11.03 -9.65 -27.96
N PRO A 609 12.27 -9.25 -27.62
CA PRO A 609 12.84 -7.96 -28.02
C PRO A 609 13.07 -7.84 -29.53
N ASP A 610 13.40 -8.94 -30.20
CA ASP A 610 13.56 -9.02 -31.67
C ASP A 610 12.23 -9.16 -32.41
N TYR A 611 11.14 -9.36 -31.66
CA TYR A 611 9.80 -9.67 -32.15
C TYR A 611 8.89 -8.45 -32.02
N ALA A 612 9.44 -7.25 -32.27
CA ALA A 612 8.67 -6.05 -32.56
C ALA A 612 7.85 -6.26 -33.85
N GLY A 613 6.71 -6.97 -33.78
CA GLY A 613 5.99 -7.32 -35.00
C GLY A 613 4.64 -8.03 -34.91
N ASP A 614 4.26 -8.75 -33.85
CA ASP A 614 2.97 -9.48 -33.84
C ASP A 614 2.25 -9.37 -32.49
N GLY A 615 1.50 -8.29 -32.34
CA GLY A 615 0.50 -8.12 -31.28
C GLY A 615 0.52 -6.73 -30.64
N PRO A 616 -0.63 -6.22 -30.18
CA PRO A 616 -0.66 -5.03 -29.36
C PRO A 616 0.03 -5.28 -28.01
N TRP A 617 0.56 -4.21 -27.41
CA TRP A 617 0.87 -4.16 -25.98
C TRP A 617 0.02 -3.09 -25.33
N TYR A 618 -0.16 -3.21 -24.03
CA TYR A 618 -1.08 -2.37 -23.28
C TYR A 618 -0.35 -1.54 -22.24
N THR A 619 -0.86 -0.34 -21.99
CA THR A 619 -0.44 0.42 -20.81
C THR A 619 -0.72 -0.38 -19.55
N GLU A 620 0.09 -0.19 -18.52
CA GLU A 620 -0.20 -0.73 -17.19
C GLU A 620 -1.52 -0.11 -16.67
N PRO A 621 -2.36 -0.87 -15.96
CA PRO A 621 -3.60 -0.33 -15.40
C PRO A 621 -3.30 0.67 -14.30
N THR A 622 -4.11 1.72 -14.22
CA THR A 622 -4.28 2.44 -12.95
C THR A 622 -4.95 1.52 -11.92
N MET A 623 -4.76 1.74 -10.62
CA MET A 623 -5.43 0.92 -9.58
C MET A 623 -6.96 0.97 -9.70
N THR A 624 -7.52 2.10 -10.13
CA THR A 624 -8.95 2.21 -10.45
C THR A 624 -9.36 1.34 -11.64
N GLU A 625 -8.58 1.31 -12.72
CA GLU A 625 -8.86 0.44 -13.87
C GLU A 625 -8.72 -1.05 -13.52
N TRP A 626 -7.74 -1.39 -12.67
CA TRP A 626 -7.58 -2.73 -12.13
C TRP A 626 -8.82 -3.13 -11.33
N ARG A 627 -9.17 -2.34 -10.30
CA ARG A 627 -10.34 -2.57 -9.44
C ARG A 627 -11.60 -2.78 -10.27
N ASN A 628 -11.90 -1.86 -11.19
CA ASN A 628 -13.10 -1.90 -12.01
C ASN A 628 -13.14 -3.13 -12.94
N HIS A 629 -12.00 -3.57 -13.46
CA HIS A 629 -11.94 -4.74 -14.34
C HIS A 629 -12.20 -6.04 -13.56
N LEU A 630 -11.61 -6.20 -12.37
CA LEU A 630 -11.90 -7.33 -11.50
C LEU A 630 -13.37 -7.31 -11.06
N GLU A 631 -13.86 -6.15 -10.61
CA GLU A 631 -15.25 -5.96 -10.22
C GLU A 631 -16.24 -6.36 -11.32
N THR A 632 -15.96 -5.95 -12.56
CA THR A 632 -16.77 -6.34 -13.73
C THR A 632 -16.84 -7.85 -13.92
N ALA A 633 -15.77 -8.60 -13.60
CA ALA A 633 -15.76 -10.06 -13.70
C ALA A 633 -16.57 -10.71 -12.57
N LEU A 634 -16.48 -10.18 -11.35
CA LEU A 634 -17.26 -10.63 -10.20
C LEU A 634 -18.76 -10.42 -10.44
N ASP A 635 -19.14 -9.20 -10.84
CA ASP A 635 -20.52 -8.86 -11.24
C ASP A 635 -21.02 -9.74 -12.38
N TRP A 636 -20.17 -10.09 -13.34
CA TRP A 636 -20.57 -10.95 -14.44
C TRP A 636 -20.95 -12.35 -13.96
N ASN A 637 -20.21 -12.92 -13.00
CA ASN A 637 -20.57 -14.21 -12.42
C ASN A 637 -21.92 -14.14 -11.70
N GLU A 638 -22.13 -13.10 -10.90
CA GLU A 638 -23.39 -12.88 -10.17
C GLU A 638 -24.60 -12.67 -11.10
N ASN A 639 -24.40 -11.97 -12.21
CA ASN A 639 -25.44 -11.72 -13.20
C ASN A 639 -25.77 -12.93 -14.09
N TYR A 640 -24.84 -13.89 -14.19
CA TYR A 640 -24.99 -15.08 -15.04
C TYR A 640 -24.63 -16.37 -14.29
N PRO A 641 -25.25 -16.70 -13.14
CA PRO A 641 -24.82 -17.81 -12.28
C PRO A 641 -24.98 -19.18 -12.95
N ASP A 642 -25.98 -19.33 -13.83
CA ASP A 642 -26.14 -20.54 -14.64
C ASP A 642 -25.05 -20.70 -15.70
N ILE A 643 -24.39 -19.61 -16.12
CA ILE A 643 -23.30 -19.66 -17.11
C ILE A 643 -21.95 -19.75 -16.39
N ALA A 644 -21.80 -19.01 -15.30
CA ALA A 644 -20.65 -19.01 -14.40
C ALA A 644 -20.83 -20.01 -13.25
N GLU A 645 -21.25 -21.24 -13.55
CA GLU A 645 -21.63 -22.22 -12.51
C GLU A 645 -20.47 -22.66 -11.59
N ALA A 646 -19.23 -22.48 -12.05
CA ALA A 646 -18.04 -22.70 -11.24
C ALA A 646 -17.85 -21.61 -10.17
N ASN A 647 -18.58 -20.49 -10.31
CA ASN A 647 -18.50 -19.28 -9.51
C ASN A 647 -17.06 -18.87 -9.23
N ALA A 648 -16.25 -18.75 -10.29
CA ALA A 648 -14.82 -18.50 -10.20
C ALA A 648 -14.38 -17.46 -11.24
N VAL A 649 -13.33 -16.71 -10.92
CA VAL A 649 -12.59 -15.81 -11.83
C VAL A 649 -11.14 -16.28 -11.89
N LEU A 650 -10.53 -16.19 -13.07
CA LEU A 650 -9.12 -16.50 -13.29
C LEU A 650 -8.36 -15.24 -13.75
N ILE A 651 -7.31 -14.87 -13.03
CA ILE A 651 -6.48 -13.70 -13.32
C ILE A 651 -5.23 -14.14 -14.09
N TYR A 652 -4.96 -13.47 -15.20
CA TYR A 652 -3.65 -13.45 -15.85
C TYR A 652 -2.90 -12.19 -15.38
N ALA A 653 -1.89 -12.29 -14.52
CA ALA A 653 -1.36 -13.50 -13.86
C ALA A 653 -0.70 -13.12 -12.52
N TRP A 654 -0.36 -14.11 -11.69
CA TRP A 654 0.43 -13.89 -10.47
C TRP A 654 1.82 -13.32 -10.80
N ASN A 655 2.56 -13.97 -11.68
CA ASN A 655 3.99 -13.73 -11.90
C ASN A 655 4.49 -13.93 -13.35
N GLU A 656 3.69 -13.65 -14.38
CA GLU A 656 4.12 -13.61 -15.81
C GLU A 656 4.76 -12.24 -16.14
N THR A 657 5.76 -11.88 -15.35
CA THR A 657 6.34 -10.53 -15.30
C THR A 657 7.00 -10.09 -16.61
N ASP A 658 7.68 -11.00 -17.32
CA ASP A 658 8.30 -10.71 -18.62
C ASP A 658 7.30 -10.58 -19.78
N GLU A 659 6.04 -11.01 -19.57
CA GLU A 659 4.92 -10.79 -20.47
C GLU A 659 3.96 -9.68 -20.00
N GLY A 660 4.30 -9.02 -18.89
CA GLY A 660 3.56 -7.88 -18.36
C GLY A 660 2.27 -8.25 -17.59
N GLY A 661 2.09 -9.51 -17.20
CA GLY A 661 1.00 -9.94 -16.33
C GLY A 661 1.52 -10.27 -14.93
N TRP A 662 1.39 -9.36 -13.96
CA TRP A 662 1.82 -9.61 -12.59
C TRP A 662 0.84 -9.04 -11.57
N LEU A 663 0.53 -9.84 -10.56
CA LEU A 663 -0.25 -9.46 -9.40
C LEU A 663 0.63 -9.42 -8.15
N HIS A 664 1.72 -10.21 -8.13
CA HIS A 664 2.63 -10.26 -7.01
C HIS A 664 3.33 -8.92 -6.73
N PRO A 665 3.81 -8.68 -5.50
CA PRO A 665 4.47 -7.42 -5.18
C PRO A 665 5.76 -7.19 -5.97
N THR A 666 5.99 -5.94 -6.37
CA THR A 666 7.23 -5.50 -7.03
C THR A 666 8.02 -4.56 -6.12
N ILE A 667 9.31 -4.37 -6.43
CA ILE A 667 10.15 -3.40 -5.71
C ILE A 667 9.61 -1.98 -5.86
N SER A 668 8.99 -1.64 -7.00
CA SER A 668 8.54 -0.27 -7.26
C SER A 668 7.15 0.05 -6.73
N GLU A 669 6.21 -0.90 -6.72
CA GLU A 669 4.82 -0.64 -6.34
C GLU A 669 4.40 -1.34 -5.03
N GLY A 670 5.27 -2.15 -4.44
CA GLY A 670 4.91 -2.95 -3.27
C GLY A 670 3.72 -3.86 -3.56
N SER A 671 2.78 -3.96 -2.62
CA SER A 671 1.57 -4.78 -2.69
C SER A 671 0.37 -4.09 -3.33
N ALA A 672 0.50 -2.89 -3.92
CA ALA A 672 -0.64 -2.04 -4.28
C ALA A 672 -1.75 -2.72 -5.11
N ARG A 673 -1.42 -3.65 -6.01
CA ARG A 673 -2.41 -4.42 -6.81
C ARG A 673 -3.19 -5.42 -5.96
N LEU A 674 -2.51 -6.06 -5.01
CA LEU A 674 -3.11 -6.98 -4.04
C LEU A 674 -3.95 -6.21 -3.03
N ASP A 675 -3.46 -5.08 -2.53
CA ASP A 675 -4.22 -4.22 -1.60
C ASP A 675 -5.53 -3.75 -2.24
N THR A 676 -5.47 -3.30 -3.50
CA THR A 676 -6.65 -2.91 -4.29
C THR A 676 -7.65 -4.06 -4.46
N MET A 677 -7.17 -5.28 -4.67
CA MET A 677 -8.02 -6.48 -4.78
C MET A 677 -8.64 -6.83 -3.43
N GLY A 678 -7.83 -6.85 -2.36
CA GLY A 678 -8.28 -7.13 -1.00
C GLY A 678 -9.36 -6.15 -0.55
N GLU A 679 -9.18 -4.84 -0.81
CA GLU A 679 -10.18 -3.81 -0.54
C GLU A 679 -11.50 -4.04 -1.30
N LEU A 680 -11.43 -4.48 -2.56
CA LEU A 680 -12.63 -4.77 -3.35
C LEU A 680 -13.40 -5.97 -2.79
N LEU A 681 -12.70 -7.07 -2.54
CA LEU A 681 -13.30 -8.30 -2.00
C LEU A 681 -13.84 -8.09 -0.58
N THR A 682 -13.15 -7.28 0.21
CA THR A 682 -13.62 -6.81 1.51
C THR A 682 -14.90 -5.98 1.38
N LEU A 683 -14.98 -5.02 0.45
CA LEU A 683 -16.18 -4.20 0.30
C LEU A 683 -17.40 -4.97 -0.22
N ARG A 684 -17.19 -5.96 -1.09
CA ARG A 684 -18.29 -6.82 -1.60
C ARG A 684 -18.89 -7.71 -0.54
N THR A 685 -18.07 -8.14 0.42
CA THR A 685 -18.57 -8.87 1.58
C THR A 685 -19.49 -8.02 2.46
N TYR A 686 -19.30 -6.69 2.52
CA TYR A 686 -20.15 -5.76 3.30
C TYR A 686 -21.48 -5.35 2.62
N ASP A 687 -21.57 -5.23 1.29
CA ASP A 687 -22.81 -4.79 0.60
C ASP A 687 -23.96 -5.84 0.70
N LEU A 688 -23.62 -7.10 0.99
CA LEU A 688 -24.59 -8.19 1.15
C LEU A 688 -25.24 -8.26 2.54
N ASP A 689 -24.78 -7.47 3.51
CA ASP A 689 -25.32 -7.40 4.87
C ASP A 689 -26.62 -6.60 4.99
N GLY A 690 -27.03 -5.88 3.93
CA GLY A 690 -28.25 -5.08 3.96
C GLY A 690 -28.16 -3.81 4.81
N ASP A 691 -26.97 -3.49 5.31
CA ASP A 691 -26.62 -2.15 5.76
C ASP A 691 -26.31 -1.31 4.52
N GLU A 692 -27.08 -0.24 4.27
CA GLU A 692 -26.81 0.70 3.19
C GLU A 692 -25.41 1.31 3.37
N VAL A 693 -24.41 0.73 2.72
CA VAL A 693 -23.11 1.36 2.53
C VAL A 693 -23.31 2.46 1.49
N ILE A 694 -23.67 3.66 1.94
CA ILE A 694 -23.52 4.86 1.12
C ILE A 694 -22.02 5.11 0.97
N CYS A 695 -21.42 4.56 -0.08
CA CYS A 695 -20.06 4.88 -0.47
C CYS A 695 -19.97 6.38 -0.82
N TRP A 696 -19.01 7.09 -0.20
CA TRP A 696 -18.70 8.50 -0.52
C TRP A 696 -18.35 8.73 -2.00
N GLY A 697 -18.05 7.67 -2.77
CA GLY A 697 -17.87 7.70 -4.22
C GLY A 697 -19.16 7.93 -5.03
N ASP A 698 -20.33 7.50 -4.53
CA ASP A 698 -21.60 7.61 -5.25
C ASP A 698 -22.24 9.00 -5.14
N LEU A 699 -21.87 9.79 -4.12
CA LEU A 699 -22.24 11.21 -4.03
C LEU A 699 -21.61 12.05 -5.17
N ALA A 700 -20.45 11.65 -5.70
CA ALA A 700 -19.82 12.34 -6.82
C ALA A 700 -20.54 12.08 -8.16
N VAL A 701 -21.12 10.89 -8.33
CA VAL A 701 -21.89 10.51 -9.53
C VAL A 701 -23.27 11.15 -9.52
N ILE A 702 -23.91 11.29 -8.36
CA ILE A 702 -25.16 12.04 -8.21
C ILE A 702 -24.93 13.55 -8.43
N HIS A 703 -23.80 14.10 -7.98
CA HIS A 703 -23.43 15.50 -8.22
C HIS A 703 -23.16 15.81 -9.71
N GLN A 704 -22.59 14.87 -10.48
CA GLN A 704 -22.41 15.06 -11.92
C GLN A 704 -23.72 14.92 -12.72
N ASN A 705 -24.64 14.05 -12.31
CA ASN A 705 -25.92 13.87 -13.00
C ASN A 705 -26.93 15.00 -12.69
N TRP A 706 -26.78 15.74 -11.59
CA TRP A 706 -27.64 16.89 -11.27
C TRP A 706 -27.24 18.18 -12.02
N LEU A 707 -25.98 18.31 -12.45
CA LEU A 707 -25.50 19.45 -13.25
C LEU A 707 -25.82 19.32 -14.76
N GLY A 708 -26.40 18.18 -15.19
CA GLY A 708 -26.67 17.87 -16.60
C GLY A 708 -28.03 18.32 -17.14
N GLU A 709 -29.02 18.61 -16.29
CA GLU A 709 -30.36 19.00 -16.72
C GLU A 709 -30.85 20.30 -16.07
N GLY A 710 -30.84 21.39 -16.84
CA GLY A 710 -31.65 22.57 -16.53
C GLY A 710 -30.86 23.85 -16.25
N SER A 711 -30.59 24.59 -17.31
CA SER A 711 -30.19 26.00 -17.28
C SER A 711 -31.20 26.89 -16.52
N GLY A 712 -30.74 27.68 -15.55
CA GLY A 712 -31.50 28.82 -15.01
C GLY A 712 -30.77 29.56 -13.88
N ASP A 713 -30.16 30.71 -14.23
CA ASP A 713 -29.68 31.81 -13.38
C ASP A 713 -29.64 31.60 -11.85
N PHE A 714 -28.43 31.45 -11.29
CA PHE A 714 -28.12 31.95 -9.95
C PHE A 714 -26.80 32.71 -9.95
N ASN A 715 -26.88 33.96 -9.48
CA ASN A 715 -25.78 34.91 -9.39
C ASN A 715 -24.75 34.49 -8.34
N ASN A 716 -23.51 34.92 -8.58
CA ASN A 716 -22.41 35.03 -7.62
C ASN A 716 -22.90 35.36 -6.19
N ASP A 717 -22.84 34.37 -5.31
CA ASP A 717 -22.39 34.47 -3.92
C ASP A 717 -22.40 33.04 -3.36
N GLY A 718 -21.23 32.39 -3.43
CA GLY A 718 -21.05 31.01 -2.99
C GLY A 718 -21.08 30.89 -1.48
N ILE A 719 -22.25 30.58 -0.92
CA ILE A 719 -22.44 29.89 0.36
C ILE A 719 -23.72 29.06 0.21
N VAL A 720 -23.59 27.75 -0.05
CA VAL A 720 -24.69 26.82 0.22
C VAL A 720 -24.65 26.53 1.72
N ASN A 721 -25.75 26.84 2.41
CA ASN A 721 -25.88 26.75 3.85
C ASN A 721 -26.04 25.27 4.23
N LEU A 722 -25.28 24.76 5.21
CA LEU A 722 -25.37 23.38 5.72
C LEU A 722 -26.80 22.98 6.17
N LEU A 723 -27.68 23.95 6.40
CA LEU A 723 -29.08 23.75 6.79
C LEU A 723 -29.97 23.22 5.66
N ASP A 724 -29.69 23.57 4.39
CA ASP A 724 -30.50 23.11 3.26
C ASP A 724 -30.18 21.64 2.90
N PHE A 725 -28.99 21.14 3.28
CA PHE A 725 -28.58 19.74 3.13
C PHE A 725 -29.19 18.85 4.22
N ALA A 726 -29.36 19.38 5.44
CA ALA A 726 -29.99 18.67 6.55
C ALA A 726 -31.50 18.46 6.36
N GLU A 727 -32.20 19.41 5.71
CA GLU A 727 -33.63 19.25 5.39
C GLU A 727 -33.90 18.22 4.29
N PHE A 728 -32.94 17.97 3.37
CA PHE A 728 -33.06 16.92 2.35
C PHE A 728 -32.80 15.51 2.92
N ALA A 729 -31.88 15.37 3.89
CA ALA A 729 -31.62 14.12 4.59
C ALA A 729 -32.84 13.63 5.43
N LEU A 730 -33.63 14.58 5.96
CA LEU A 730 -34.84 14.27 6.74
C LEU A 730 -36.04 13.82 5.89
N GLU A 731 -36.03 14.03 4.56
CA GLU A 731 -37.11 13.59 3.65
C GLU A 731 -36.91 12.15 3.14
N LEU A 732 -35.74 11.54 3.36
CA LEU A 732 -35.40 10.19 2.89
C LEU A 732 -35.54 9.08 3.94
N ASP A 733 -35.98 9.40 5.17
CA ASP A 733 -36.16 8.42 6.27
C ASP A 733 -34.87 7.59 6.54
N CYS A 734 -33.70 8.21 6.40
CA CYS A 734 -32.42 7.65 6.83
C CYS A 734 -32.24 7.91 8.33
N ASP A 735 -32.10 6.85 9.14
CA ASP A 735 -31.81 6.93 10.60
C ASP A 735 -30.36 7.35 10.89
#